data_AF-A0AAD9KB17-F1
#
_entry.id   AF-A0AAD9KB17-F1
#
_cell.length_a   1.000
_cell.length_b   1.000
_cell.length_c   1.000
_cell.angle_alpha   90.00
_cell.angle_beta   90.00
_cell.angle_gamma   90.00
#
_symmetry.space_group_name_H-M   'P 1'
#
loop_
_entity.id
_entity.type
_entity.pdbx_description
1 polymer ?
#
loop_
_entity_poly.entity_id
_entity_poly.type
_entity_poly.pdbx_seq_one_letter_code
_entity_poly.pdbx_strand_id
1 'polypeptide(L)'
;MSRVKLDILWSPNHEDKFITFGMDLCLYKIESFKDKTLPAKSQAKRVSDEAFASVLSVNSDNQYMKCLAWYPKSLPDNLLAVGLANGKVVLTGLGKAGLNDPHSLVGREFVPKHARQCHALSWNPDQCNLLAQGLDRLRGDPSILIWDVHSKVASESVFSHDRRGSAMHSDATAVKPLFELATSDTCFSLSWFAKEPKTLVAGMNHKYLKIFDLRDTSHPQSTTCTKSVYGLQVDPHFKHRLASFSEGQVTIWDTRNFDKPVLTIQESKSIIKLEWSPTRCGLLACLVKDSPIIKLYDIQHTSVGPDELEPAVIERAVQPCEEQEVASFAWHHTHENRMMTVSPAGVMKDVRIYERIAVAWSANMCLGWACSREIKHCLSTDICSEICEDISVKMRQRALRGYGIQRNIVENGELAGDKSGDLNNLWSWLQHAKKLQEETRQRTGMKTTLKILGVKSLLMPSEPTPVSSPTATTAPTQPFASSTSTTMPRSDADILLWQGIEGPQFRMKIYRSDERLKALQLCGWGFDKSSLSTAFIDRLEQHGEVERAAAVAVFTLRLRRAIQILNDNAKDNDNDKDTQSSNRNLVAMALSGFTDDKNTLWKEMCGPFSTQLKDPYLRAMFAFLVNGSGDYDGILEEKDMLVVDRAAFACMYLPDAKLCEYIHSLMANLIGKGSLDGIFLTGLTVDGLDLLERYVDMSGDVQTASCVIIQALPNTELSPDPRIRTWIESYRGLLDCWRLWHSRAEFDVYRNMCENMRPEAQVFVSCNFCGKSVGYSTLASRNRRMFSSTLALKSKFSSCPGCRKPLPRCALCLINMGTAAGTARHKAVKDKDGSQSKLTQLSDWFTWCQTCRHGGHADHMTSWFSEHSECPVSGCLCKCMMLDAVGSVLSMDNTSECSA
;
A
#
# COMPACT_ATOMS: atom_id res chain seq x y z
N MET A 1 -10.45 7.69 56.70
CA MET A 1 -11.78 7.79 56.06
C MET A 1 -11.75 6.98 54.78
N SER A 2 -12.47 5.86 54.70
CA SER A 2 -12.58 5.09 53.45
C SER A 2 -13.26 5.95 52.39
N ARG A 3 -12.59 6.21 51.26
CA ARG A 3 -13.21 6.88 50.09
C ARG A 3 -14.51 6.14 49.74
N VAL A 4 -15.60 6.87 49.53
CA VAL A 4 -16.87 6.31 49.05
C VAL A 4 -16.63 5.65 47.70
N LYS A 5 -17.07 4.40 47.52
CA LYS A 5 -16.99 3.69 46.24
C LYS A 5 -18.02 4.30 45.30
N LEU A 6 -17.57 5.09 44.33
CA LEU A 6 -18.40 5.63 43.26
C LEU A 6 -18.32 4.70 42.04
N ASP A 7 -19.48 4.25 41.54
CA ASP A 7 -19.61 3.37 40.38
C ASP A 7 -20.63 3.94 39.38
N ILE A 8 -20.61 3.41 38.16
CA ILE A 8 -21.50 3.81 37.07
C ILE A 8 -21.97 2.57 36.30
N LEU A 9 -23.24 2.56 35.90
CA LEU A 9 -23.85 1.49 35.11
C LEU A 9 -24.77 2.09 34.04
N TRP A 10 -24.73 1.52 32.84
CA TRP A 10 -25.69 1.83 31.78
C TRP A 10 -27.01 1.10 31.97
N SER A 11 -28.10 1.71 31.53
CA SER A 11 -29.39 1.03 31.49
C SER A 11 -29.33 -0.12 30.48
N PRO A 12 -29.74 -1.36 30.83
CA PRO A 12 -29.77 -2.45 29.88
C PRO A 12 -30.87 -2.31 28.81
N ASN A 13 -31.85 -1.42 29.02
CA ASN A 13 -33.04 -1.31 28.17
C ASN A 13 -33.14 0.04 27.43
N HIS A 14 -32.40 1.06 27.86
CA HIS A 14 -32.42 2.40 27.26
C HIS A 14 -31.02 2.78 26.80
N GLU A 15 -30.91 3.44 25.65
CA GLU A 15 -29.61 3.88 25.09
C GLU A 15 -29.15 5.24 25.67
N ASP A 16 -30.06 5.99 26.28
CA ASP A 16 -29.82 7.34 26.76
C ASP A 16 -29.76 7.44 28.29
N LYS A 17 -30.00 6.36 29.04
CA LYS A 17 -30.05 6.39 30.50
C LYS A 17 -28.89 5.62 31.15
N PHE A 18 -28.39 6.17 32.25
CA PHE A 18 -27.39 5.53 33.08
C PHE A 18 -27.57 5.95 34.56
N ILE A 19 -26.97 5.20 35.48
CA ILE A 19 -26.99 5.53 36.92
C ILE A 19 -25.58 5.71 37.45
N THR A 20 -25.44 6.56 38.46
CA THR A 20 -24.26 6.59 39.32
C THR A 20 -24.62 6.09 40.72
N PHE A 21 -23.72 5.30 41.30
CA PHE A 21 -23.88 4.66 42.60
C PHE A 21 -22.76 5.13 43.54
N GLY A 22 -23.10 5.76 44.66
CA GLY A 22 -22.15 6.17 45.69
C GLY A 22 -22.79 6.25 47.06
N MET A 23 -22.94 7.47 47.60
CA MET A 23 -23.79 7.71 48.77
C MET A 23 -25.28 7.65 48.39
N ASP A 24 -25.61 8.21 47.23
CA ASP A 24 -26.96 8.24 46.67
C ASP A 24 -27.00 7.46 45.35
N LEU A 25 -28.20 7.04 44.96
CA LEU A 25 -28.50 6.50 43.63
C LEU A 25 -29.08 7.59 42.75
N CYS A 26 -28.33 8.00 41.73
CA CYS A 26 -28.77 9.04 40.80
C CYS A 26 -28.99 8.44 39.41
N LEU A 27 -30.19 8.63 38.85
CA LEU A 27 -30.55 8.28 37.47
C LEU A 27 -30.40 9.50 36.58
N TYR A 28 -29.71 9.32 35.46
CA TYR A 28 -29.46 10.37 34.47
C TYR A 28 -30.02 9.97 33.10
N LYS A 29 -30.31 10.98 32.27
CA LYS A 29 -30.61 10.85 30.85
C LYS A 29 -29.69 11.74 30.03
N ILE A 30 -29.17 11.24 28.92
CA ILE A 30 -28.26 11.95 28.02
C ILE A 30 -29.06 12.63 26.92
N GLU A 31 -28.81 13.91 26.73
CA GLU A 31 -29.49 14.76 25.76
C GLU A 31 -28.45 15.57 24.96
N SER A 32 -28.70 15.79 23.67
CA SER A 32 -27.78 16.52 22.78
C SER A 32 -28.07 18.03 22.76
N PHE A 33 -27.06 18.86 22.56
CA PHE A 33 -27.18 20.33 22.46
C PHE A 33 -27.97 20.85 21.24
N LYS A 34 -28.46 19.98 20.35
CA LYS A 34 -29.28 20.39 19.19
C LYS A 34 -30.60 21.06 19.60
N ASP A 35 -31.12 20.75 20.79
CA ASP A 35 -32.23 21.49 21.41
C ASP A 35 -31.67 22.62 22.29
N LYS A 36 -31.98 23.87 21.91
CA LYS A 36 -31.39 25.09 22.46
C LYS A 36 -31.59 25.26 23.98
N THR A 37 -30.54 25.80 24.62
CA THR A 37 -30.40 26.26 26.02
C THR A 37 -30.45 25.15 27.08
N LEU A 38 -29.39 25.06 27.89
CA LEU A 38 -29.40 24.33 29.17
C LEU A 38 -30.66 24.76 29.94
N PRO A 39 -31.56 23.83 30.32
CA PRO A 39 -32.73 24.20 31.09
C PRO A 39 -32.26 24.84 32.40
N ALA A 40 -32.58 26.11 32.61
CA ALA A 40 -32.19 26.89 33.80
C ALA A 40 -32.74 26.32 35.14
N LYS A 41 -33.46 25.19 35.10
CA LYS A 41 -34.08 24.51 36.23
C LYS A 41 -33.59 23.06 36.48
N SER A 42 -32.70 22.51 35.66
CA SER A 42 -32.21 21.13 35.85
C SER A 42 -30.77 21.09 36.33
N GLN A 43 -30.44 20.21 37.29
CA GLN A 43 -29.07 19.84 37.70
C GLN A 43 -28.33 19.11 36.56
N ALA A 44 -28.28 19.69 35.37
CA ALA A 44 -27.66 19.09 34.19
C ALA A 44 -26.14 19.16 34.32
N LYS A 45 -25.48 18.02 34.11
CA LYS A 45 -24.01 17.91 34.10
C LYS A 45 -23.54 17.71 32.66
N ARG A 46 -22.62 18.55 32.18
CA ARG A 46 -22.03 18.37 30.84
C ARG A 46 -21.22 17.07 30.81
N VAL A 47 -21.43 16.24 29.76
CA VAL A 47 -20.74 14.95 29.60
C VAL A 47 -19.84 14.90 28.36
N SER A 48 -20.11 15.72 27.35
CA SER A 48 -19.23 15.91 26.19
C SER A 48 -19.41 17.33 25.63
N ASP A 49 -18.78 17.63 24.49
CA ASP A 49 -19.01 18.89 23.78
C ASP A 49 -20.39 18.94 23.11
N GLU A 50 -20.98 17.78 22.83
CA GLU A 50 -22.23 17.63 22.09
C GLU A 50 -23.42 17.17 22.95
N ALA A 51 -23.17 16.79 24.21
CA ALA A 51 -24.19 16.25 25.11
C ALA A 51 -24.06 16.66 26.58
N PHE A 52 -25.20 16.67 27.27
CA PHE A 52 -25.32 16.83 28.72
C PHE A 52 -26.17 15.71 29.32
N ALA A 53 -25.99 15.45 30.61
CA ALA A 53 -26.76 14.49 31.39
C ALA A 53 -27.72 15.22 32.35
N SER A 54 -29.02 15.06 32.15
CA SER A 54 -30.06 15.57 33.05
C SER A 54 -30.38 14.57 34.15
N VAL A 55 -30.48 15.03 35.40
CA VAL A 55 -30.86 14.18 36.55
C VAL A 55 -32.36 13.93 36.50
N LEU A 56 -32.78 12.67 36.45
CA LEU A 56 -34.18 12.26 36.45
C LEU A 56 -34.69 11.95 37.87
N SER A 57 -33.87 11.31 38.70
CA SER A 57 -34.23 10.96 40.08
C SER A 57 -32.99 10.75 40.95
N VAL A 58 -33.11 11.09 42.23
CA VAL A 58 -32.12 10.81 43.27
C VAL A 58 -32.81 10.02 44.38
N ASN A 59 -32.25 8.87 44.77
CA ASN A 59 -32.73 8.08 45.90
C ASN A 59 -31.62 7.96 46.96
N SER A 60 -31.94 8.36 48.18
CA SER A 60 -31.04 8.34 49.35
C SER A 60 -31.54 7.41 50.47
N ASP A 61 -32.59 6.62 50.21
CA ASP A 61 -33.29 5.83 51.23
C ASP A 61 -32.47 4.62 51.69
N ASN A 62 -31.62 4.09 50.80
CA ASN A 62 -30.79 2.93 51.07
C ASN A 62 -29.44 3.34 51.67
N GLN A 63 -29.32 3.31 53.00
CA GLN A 63 -28.04 3.58 53.68
C GLN A 63 -27.11 2.36 53.62
N TYR A 64 -25.79 2.61 53.52
CA TYR A 64 -24.74 1.57 53.56
C TYR A 64 -24.79 0.50 52.45
N MET A 65 -25.14 0.92 51.24
CA MET A 65 -25.09 0.07 50.05
C MET A 65 -23.68 -0.45 49.76
N LYS A 66 -23.57 -1.71 49.32
CA LYS A 66 -22.29 -2.39 49.04
C LYS A 66 -22.13 -2.83 47.59
N CYS A 67 -23.21 -3.33 46.99
CA CYS A 67 -23.26 -3.80 45.62
C CYS A 67 -24.64 -3.56 45.02
N LEU A 68 -24.70 -3.54 43.69
CA LEU A 68 -25.91 -3.21 42.94
C LEU A 68 -25.97 -4.02 41.65
N ALA A 69 -27.17 -4.39 41.22
CA ALA A 69 -27.40 -5.02 39.92
C ALA A 69 -28.68 -4.45 39.28
N TRP A 70 -28.56 -3.93 38.05
CA TRP A 70 -29.71 -3.41 37.30
C TRP A 70 -30.54 -4.56 36.74
N TYR A 71 -31.87 -4.50 36.95
CA TYR A 71 -32.80 -5.47 36.42
C TYR A 71 -32.74 -5.52 34.87
N PRO A 72 -32.56 -6.71 34.26
CA PRO A 72 -32.31 -6.84 32.83
C PRO A 72 -33.55 -6.65 31.95
N LYS A 73 -34.78 -6.82 32.47
CA LYS A 73 -36.01 -6.62 31.67
C LYS A 73 -36.48 -5.16 31.68
N SER A 74 -37.23 -4.78 30.65
CA SER A 74 -37.77 -3.43 30.46
C SER A 74 -38.86 -3.02 31.44
N LEU A 75 -39.52 -3.99 32.10
CA LEU A 75 -40.58 -3.76 33.07
C LEU A 75 -40.33 -4.62 34.34
N PRO A 76 -40.36 -4.03 35.55
CA PRO A 76 -40.55 -2.61 35.85
C PRO A 76 -39.35 -1.76 35.39
N ASP A 77 -39.61 -0.57 34.84
CA ASP A 77 -38.55 0.29 34.31
C ASP A 77 -37.64 0.80 35.43
N ASN A 78 -36.32 0.86 35.20
CA ASN A 78 -35.32 1.34 36.17
C ASN A 78 -35.38 0.65 37.56
N LEU A 79 -35.69 -0.65 37.60
CA LEU A 79 -35.60 -1.47 38.82
C LEU A 79 -34.16 -1.90 39.10
N LEU A 80 -33.71 -1.75 40.35
CA LEU A 80 -32.38 -2.11 40.81
C LEU A 80 -32.45 -3.04 42.02
N ALA A 81 -31.58 -4.06 42.08
CA ALA A 81 -31.33 -4.80 43.30
C ALA A 81 -30.16 -4.15 44.06
N VAL A 82 -30.39 -3.79 45.32
CA VAL A 82 -29.42 -3.09 46.17
C VAL A 82 -29.04 -3.99 47.34
N GLY A 83 -27.76 -4.37 47.42
CA GLY A 83 -27.23 -5.21 48.50
C GLY A 83 -26.62 -4.36 49.62
N LEU A 84 -27.06 -4.57 50.85
CA LEU A 84 -26.70 -3.77 52.01
C LEU A 84 -25.60 -4.43 52.86
N ALA A 85 -24.99 -3.62 53.75
CA ALA A 85 -23.93 -4.08 54.67
C ALA A 85 -24.37 -5.15 55.68
N ASN A 86 -25.67 -5.23 55.97
CA ASN A 86 -26.25 -6.26 56.84
C ASN A 86 -26.68 -7.53 56.08
N GLY A 87 -26.48 -7.57 54.75
CA GLY A 87 -26.81 -8.73 53.92
C GLY A 87 -28.21 -8.71 53.35
N LYS A 88 -29.05 -7.74 53.71
CA LYS A 88 -30.36 -7.56 53.10
C LYS A 88 -30.21 -7.10 51.65
N VAL A 89 -31.08 -7.60 50.78
CA VAL A 89 -31.24 -7.12 49.41
C VAL A 89 -32.58 -6.43 49.28
N VAL A 90 -32.60 -5.20 48.78
CA VAL A 90 -33.83 -4.43 48.56
C VAL A 90 -33.98 -4.13 47.08
N LEU A 91 -35.16 -4.38 46.53
CA LEU A 91 -35.49 -3.99 45.17
C LEU A 91 -35.98 -2.55 45.17
N THR A 92 -35.20 -1.64 44.58
CA THR A 92 -35.50 -0.20 44.55
C THR A 92 -35.81 0.22 43.12
N GLY A 93 -36.96 0.87 42.92
CA GLY A 93 -37.34 1.47 41.65
C GLY A 93 -36.93 2.94 41.59
N LEU A 94 -36.36 3.39 40.48
CA LEU A 94 -36.00 4.79 40.26
C LEU A 94 -36.99 5.51 39.31
N GLY A 95 -37.27 6.79 39.58
CA GLY A 95 -38.18 7.59 38.77
C GLY A 95 -39.61 7.03 38.73
N LYS A 96 -40.11 6.71 37.54
CA LYS A 96 -41.48 6.20 37.31
C LYS A 96 -41.63 4.67 37.49
N ALA A 97 -40.60 3.99 38.00
CA ALA A 97 -40.57 2.53 38.16
C ALA A 97 -41.81 1.95 38.87
N GLY A 98 -42.30 2.64 39.91
CA GLY A 98 -43.45 2.18 40.70
C GLY A 98 -44.82 2.30 40.00
N LEU A 99 -44.91 3.00 38.86
CA LEU A 99 -46.19 3.18 38.14
C LEU A 99 -46.56 1.98 37.25
N ASN A 100 -45.56 1.21 36.79
CA ASN A 100 -45.72 0.05 35.91
C ASN A 100 -44.96 -1.16 36.47
N ASP A 101 -45.41 -1.65 37.63
CA ASP A 101 -44.82 -2.80 38.30
C ASP A 101 -45.79 -4.00 38.31
N PRO A 102 -45.83 -4.82 37.23
CA PRO A 102 -46.81 -5.89 37.07
C PRO A 102 -46.67 -7.01 38.13
N HIS A 103 -45.53 -7.08 38.82
CA HIS A 103 -45.23 -8.13 39.81
C HIS A 103 -45.06 -7.59 41.23
N SER A 104 -45.29 -6.29 41.44
CA SER A 104 -45.09 -5.60 42.73
C SER A 104 -43.71 -5.92 43.33
N LEU A 105 -42.66 -5.78 42.51
CA LEU A 105 -41.27 -6.02 42.86
C LEU A 105 -40.64 -4.85 43.61
N VAL A 106 -41.04 -3.61 43.32
CA VAL A 106 -40.48 -2.41 43.96
C VAL A 106 -40.78 -2.45 45.47
N GLY A 107 -39.76 -2.26 46.28
CA GLY A 107 -39.82 -2.31 47.74
C GLY A 107 -39.73 -3.71 48.34
N ARG A 108 -39.65 -4.78 47.53
CA ARG A 108 -39.44 -6.13 48.07
C ARG A 108 -38.06 -6.28 48.70
N GLU A 109 -38.01 -7.06 49.77
CA GLU A 109 -36.82 -7.27 50.58
C GLU A 109 -36.51 -8.76 50.72
N PHE A 110 -35.25 -9.12 50.54
CA PHE A 110 -34.73 -10.46 50.75
C PHE A 110 -33.72 -10.43 51.89
N VAL A 111 -34.04 -11.14 52.96
CA VAL A 111 -33.28 -11.09 54.21
C VAL A 111 -32.62 -12.45 54.45
N PRO A 112 -31.28 -12.53 54.51
CA PRO A 112 -30.59 -13.76 54.83
C PRO A 112 -30.84 -14.16 56.30
N LYS A 113 -30.75 -15.46 56.59
CA LYS A 113 -30.96 -16.02 57.95
C LYS A 113 -30.13 -15.32 59.03
N HIS A 114 -28.90 -14.94 58.70
CA HIS A 114 -28.01 -14.22 59.60
C HIS A 114 -27.43 -12.99 58.90
N ALA A 115 -27.44 -11.86 59.61
CA ALA A 115 -26.95 -10.59 59.09
C ALA A 115 -25.43 -10.61 58.88
N ARG A 116 -25.00 -10.33 57.64
CA ARG A 116 -23.58 -10.29 57.22
C ARG A 116 -23.44 -9.57 55.88
N GLN A 117 -22.26 -9.05 55.55
CA GLN A 117 -22.09 -8.20 54.37
C GLN A 117 -22.43 -8.90 53.04
N CYS A 118 -23.18 -8.19 52.20
CA CYS A 118 -23.40 -8.56 50.79
C CYS A 118 -22.27 -7.99 49.92
N HIS A 119 -21.50 -8.86 49.26
CA HIS A 119 -20.36 -8.47 48.43
C HIS A 119 -20.72 -8.33 46.95
N ALA A 120 -21.59 -9.20 46.44
CA ALA A 120 -21.92 -9.23 45.03
C ALA A 120 -23.38 -9.60 44.79
N LEU A 121 -23.94 -9.05 43.70
CA LEU A 121 -25.28 -9.33 43.20
C LEU A 121 -25.21 -9.52 41.70
N SER A 122 -25.97 -10.47 41.16
CA SER A 122 -26.08 -10.65 39.71
C SER A 122 -27.42 -11.27 39.34
N TRP A 123 -28.11 -10.62 38.40
CA TRP A 123 -29.32 -11.14 37.80
C TRP A 123 -28.98 -12.24 36.81
N ASN A 124 -29.78 -13.29 36.80
CA ASN A 124 -29.68 -14.29 35.76
C ASN A 124 -30.12 -13.67 34.41
N PRO A 125 -29.29 -13.76 33.36
CA PRO A 125 -29.54 -13.08 32.09
C PRO A 125 -30.75 -13.64 31.32
N ASP A 126 -31.06 -14.93 31.49
CA ASP A 126 -32.18 -15.60 30.81
C ASP A 126 -33.41 -15.68 31.73
N GLN A 127 -33.22 -16.23 32.93
CA GLN A 127 -34.26 -16.37 33.94
C GLN A 127 -34.25 -15.19 34.90
N CYS A 128 -34.66 -14.01 34.41
CA CYS A 128 -34.54 -12.76 35.18
C CYS A 128 -35.30 -12.71 36.51
N ASN A 129 -36.07 -13.74 36.87
CA ASN A 129 -36.64 -13.89 38.21
C ASN A 129 -35.61 -14.37 39.25
N LEU A 130 -34.48 -14.93 38.82
CA LEU A 130 -33.43 -15.43 39.68
C LEU A 130 -32.39 -14.34 39.95
N LEU A 131 -32.16 -14.06 41.24
CA LEU A 131 -31.15 -13.12 41.72
C LEU A 131 -30.13 -13.86 42.58
N ALA A 132 -28.87 -13.86 42.15
CA ALA A 132 -27.77 -14.41 42.93
C ALA A 132 -27.20 -13.38 43.89
N GLN A 133 -26.95 -13.80 45.12
CA GLN A 133 -26.38 -13.00 46.19
C GLN A 133 -25.14 -13.68 46.78
N GLY A 134 -24.04 -12.94 46.88
CA GLY A 134 -22.80 -13.37 47.55
C GLY A 134 -22.61 -12.67 48.89
N LEU A 135 -22.36 -13.46 49.93
CA LEU A 135 -22.26 -13.03 51.32
C LEU A 135 -20.89 -13.35 51.93
N ASP A 136 -20.60 -12.71 53.07
CA ASP A 136 -19.43 -13.02 53.88
C ASP A 136 -19.54 -14.40 54.56
N ARG A 137 -18.41 -14.91 55.08
CA ARG A 137 -18.34 -16.23 55.72
C ARG A 137 -19.04 -16.21 57.08
N LEU A 138 -19.94 -17.16 57.27
CA LEU A 138 -20.43 -17.58 58.57
C LEU A 138 -20.35 -19.10 58.69
N ARG A 139 -19.82 -19.60 59.81
CA ARG A 139 -19.62 -21.05 60.01
C ARG A 139 -20.96 -21.78 59.98
N GLY A 140 -21.06 -22.82 59.18
CA GLY A 140 -22.26 -23.65 59.01
C GLY A 140 -23.31 -23.06 58.07
N ASP A 141 -23.07 -21.88 57.51
CA ASP A 141 -24.05 -21.11 56.74
C ASP A 141 -23.61 -20.97 55.27
N PRO A 142 -24.55 -21.01 54.31
CA PRO A 142 -24.27 -20.82 52.88
C PRO A 142 -23.91 -19.36 52.57
N SER A 143 -22.89 -19.12 51.76
CA SER A 143 -22.52 -17.74 51.36
C SER A 143 -23.04 -17.32 50.00
N ILE A 144 -23.58 -18.24 49.21
CA ILE A 144 -24.26 -17.91 47.96
C ILE A 144 -25.73 -18.28 48.11
N LEU A 145 -26.61 -17.28 47.96
CA LEU A 145 -28.05 -17.44 48.01
C LEU A 145 -28.64 -17.09 46.64
N ILE A 146 -29.49 -17.96 46.11
CA ILE A 146 -30.25 -17.68 44.89
C ILE A 146 -31.70 -17.42 45.27
N TRP A 147 -32.19 -16.22 45.00
CA TRP A 147 -33.55 -15.79 45.29
C TRP A 147 -34.41 -15.88 44.04
N ASP A 148 -35.65 -16.36 44.19
CA ASP A 148 -36.69 -16.13 43.19
C ASP A 148 -37.51 -14.90 43.60
N VAL A 149 -37.36 -13.81 42.85
CA VAL A 149 -37.96 -12.52 43.22
C VAL A 149 -39.48 -12.50 43.07
N HIS A 150 -40.06 -13.45 42.33
CA HIS A 150 -41.51 -13.61 42.22
C HIS A 150 -42.10 -14.50 43.32
N SER A 151 -41.27 -15.17 44.13
CA SER A 151 -41.74 -16.01 45.22
C SER A 151 -42.60 -15.19 46.19
N LYS A 152 -43.78 -15.73 46.54
CA LYS A 152 -44.67 -15.10 47.52
C LYS A 152 -44.16 -15.38 48.93
N VAL A 153 -44.33 -14.41 49.83
CA VAL A 153 -44.10 -14.64 51.27
C VAL A 153 -44.96 -15.82 51.69
N ALA A 154 -44.37 -16.81 52.36
CA ALA A 154 -45.06 -18.02 52.76
C ALA A 154 -46.18 -17.68 53.76
N SER A 155 -47.41 -17.56 53.27
CA SER A 155 -48.61 -17.58 54.11
C SER A 155 -48.86 -19.03 54.54
N GLU A 156 -48.96 -19.28 55.85
CA GLU A 156 -49.25 -20.61 56.41
C GLU A 156 -50.44 -21.29 55.71
N SER A 157 -50.22 -22.49 55.17
CA SER A 157 -51.29 -23.45 54.89
C SER A 157 -50.85 -24.86 55.30
N VAL A 158 -51.32 -25.21 56.50
CA VAL A 158 -51.62 -26.48 57.17
C VAL A 158 -51.42 -27.81 56.39
N PHE A 159 -50.86 -28.79 57.12
CA PHE A 159 -50.76 -30.26 56.94
C PHE A 159 -49.55 -30.85 56.19
N SER A 160 -48.52 -31.28 56.95
CA SER A 160 -48.26 -32.72 57.24
C SER A 160 -46.95 -32.93 58.03
N HIS A 161 -47.02 -33.80 59.07
CA HIS A 161 -46.01 -34.40 59.96
C HIS A 161 -44.56 -34.48 59.42
N ASP A 162 -43.47 -34.31 60.18
CA ASP A 162 -43.13 -34.98 61.45
C ASP A 162 -41.84 -34.38 62.12
N ARG A 163 -41.76 -34.51 63.45
CA ARG A 163 -40.57 -34.44 64.37
C ARG A 163 -39.92 -33.11 64.86
N ARG A 164 -40.35 -32.74 66.09
CA ARG A 164 -39.59 -32.43 67.34
C ARG A 164 -38.44 -31.40 67.34
N GLY A 165 -38.76 -30.22 67.90
CA GLY A 165 -38.05 -29.70 69.09
C GLY A 165 -37.06 -28.55 68.92
N SER A 166 -37.53 -27.30 68.95
CA SER A 166 -37.17 -26.25 69.93
C SER A 166 -37.54 -24.87 69.35
N ALA A 167 -38.41 -24.15 70.05
CA ALA A 167 -38.86 -22.81 69.69
C ALA A 167 -37.92 -21.75 70.28
N MET A 168 -37.62 -20.70 69.53
CA MET A 168 -37.85 -19.30 69.91
C MET A 168 -37.52 -18.33 68.77
N HIS A 169 -38.54 -17.52 68.42
CA HIS A 169 -38.57 -16.33 67.55
C HIS A 169 -38.12 -16.49 66.08
N SER A 170 -39.07 -16.81 65.19
CA SER A 170 -38.96 -16.50 63.76
C SER A 170 -40.04 -15.50 63.36
N ASP A 171 -39.64 -14.30 62.96
CA ASP A 171 -40.51 -13.36 62.24
C ASP A 171 -41.05 -14.05 60.98
N ALA A 172 -42.36 -14.30 60.96
CA ALA A 172 -43.07 -15.12 59.98
C ALA A 172 -43.38 -14.40 58.65
N THR A 173 -42.45 -13.58 58.14
CA THR A 173 -42.64 -12.79 56.91
C THR A 173 -41.50 -12.92 55.88
N ALA A 174 -40.48 -13.75 56.14
CA ALA A 174 -39.30 -13.81 55.28
C ALA A 174 -39.45 -14.77 54.09
N VAL A 175 -39.15 -14.27 52.88
CA VAL A 175 -38.95 -15.08 51.67
C VAL A 175 -37.76 -16.02 51.89
N LYS A 176 -37.86 -17.30 51.47
CA LYS A 176 -36.76 -18.27 51.55
C LYS A 176 -35.96 -18.31 50.24
N PRO A 177 -34.63 -18.51 50.29
CA PRO A 177 -33.82 -18.68 49.08
C PRO A 177 -34.19 -19.99 48.39
N LEU A 178 -34.14 -19.98 47.05
CA LEU A 178 -34.41 -21.15 46.20
C LEU A 178 -33.24 -22.14 46.24
N PHE A 179 -32.01 -21.62 46.26
CA PHE A 179 -30.79 -22.42 46.39
C PHE A 179 -29.85 -21.80 47.41
N GLU A 180 -29.21 -22.67 48.20
CA GLU A 180 -28.21 -22.33 49.21
C GLU A 180 -26.91 -23.06 48.85
N LEU A 181 -25.87 -22.31 48.48
CA LEU A 181 -24.61 -22.86 47.98
C LEU A 181 -23.42 -22.38 48.81
N ALA A 182 -22.33 -23.13 48.73
CA ALA A 182 -21.01 -22.79 49.27
C ALA A 182 -20.99 -22.51 50.78
N THR A 183 -21.21 -23.56 51.55
CA THR A 183 -21.25 -23.54 53.02
C THR A 183 -19.92 -23.15 53.64
N SER A 184 -19.92 -22.22 54.59
CA SER A 184 -18.75 -21.76 55.35
C SER A 184 -17.62 -21.12 54.54
N ASP A 185 -17.89 -20.66 53.32
CA ASP A 185 -16.94 -19.93 52.48
C ASP A 185 -17.34 -18.43 52.40
N THR A 186 -16.43 -17.49 52.12
CA THR A 186 -16.79 -16.11 51.73
C THR A 186 -16.93 -16.03 50.20
N CYS A 187 -17.98 -15.37 49.70
CA CYS A 187 -18.13 -15.05 48.28
C CYS A 187 -17.79 -13.57 48.02
N PHE A 188 -16.76 -13.30 47.23
CA PHE A 188 -16.30 -11.93 46.92
C PHE A 188 -16.88 -11.38 45.61
N SER A 189 -16.98 -12.23 44.60
CA SER A 189 -17.49 -11.89 43.28
C SER A 189 -18.30 -13.06 42.72
N LEU A 190 -19.27 -12.76 41.86
CA LEU A 190 -20.11 -13.76 41.21
C LEU A 190 -20.61 -13.25 39.85
N SER A 191 -20.78 -14.16 38.90
CA SER A 191 -21.40 -13.86 37.60
C SER A 191 -22.06 -15.11 37.02
N TRP A 192 -23.18 -14.92 36.32
CA TRP A 192 -23.81 -15.96 35.52
C TRP A 192 -23.10 -16.14 34.19
N PHE A 193 -23.18 -17.33 33.62
CA PHE A 193 -22.81 -17.57 32.23
C PHE A 193 -23.96 -17.17 31.29
N ALA A 194 -23.69 -16.32 30.31
CA ALA A 194 -24.72 -15.81 29.39
C ALA A 194 -25.39 -16.91 28.54
N LYS A 195 -24.62 -17.94 28.15
CA LYS A 195 -25.08 -19.04 27.29
C LYS A 195 -25.44 -20.32 28.05
N GLU A 196 -25.26 -20.34 29.37
CA GLU A 196 -25.58 -21.47 30.26
C GLU A 196 -26.30 -20.95 31.51
N PRO A 197 -27.62 -20.71 31.45
CA PRO A 197 -28.33 -19.94 32.47
C PRO A 197 -28.49 -20.70 33.81
N LYS A 198 -28.15 -21.98 33.88
CA LYS A 198 -28.13 -22.74 35.13
C LYS A 198 -26.75 -22.78 35.79
N THR A 199 -25.76 -22.14 35.19
CA THR A 199 -24.39 -22.17 35.65
C THR A 199 -23.95 -20.77 36.08
N LEU A 200 -23.27 -20.69 37.22
CA LEU A 200 -22.66 -19.45 37.70
C LEU A 200 -21.25 -19.73 38.24
N VAL A 201 -20.40 -18.72 38.19
CA VAL A 201 -19.04 -18.78 38.71
C VAL A 201 -18.88 -17.78 39.85
N ALA A 202 -18.17 -18.18 40.90
CA ALA A 202 -17.95 -17.37 42.09
C ALA A 202 -16.48 -17.38 42.52
N GLY A 203 -15.99 -16.21 42.91
CA GLY A 203 -14.70 -16.04 43.58
C GLY A 203 -14.84 -16.21 45.08
N MET A 204 -14.14 -17.21 45.64
CA MET A 204 -14.35 -17.74 46.99
C MET A 204 -13.08 -17.77 47.83
N ASN A 205 -13.20 -17.48 49.13
CA ASN A 205 -12.16 -17.69 50.16
C ASN A 205 -10.76 -17.16 49.82
N HIS A 206 -10.63 -16.08 49.04
CA HIS A 206 -9.34 -15.53 48.58
C HIS A 206 -8.44 -16.51 47.80
N LYS A 207 -8.96 -17.68 47.40
CA LYS A 207 -8.13 -18.80 46.91
C LYS A 207 -8.76 -19.58 45.76
N TYR A 208 -10.07 -19.51 45.57
CA TYR A 208 -10.73 -20.38 44.60
C TYR A 208 -11.66 -19.62 43.68
N LEU A 209 -11.66 -19.96 42.40
CA LEU A 209 -12.84 -19.77 41.56
C LEU A 209 -13.58 -21.10 41.51
N LYS A 210 -14.88 -21.08 41.79
CA LYS A 210 -15.75 -22.26 41.75
C LYS A 210 -16.89 -22.02 40.77
N ILE A 211 -17.16 -23.01 39.92
CA ILE A 211 -18.32 -23.04 39.02
C ILE A 211 -19.39 -23.93 39.64
N PHE A 212 -20.60 -23.41 39.78
CA PHE A 212 -21.76 -24.10 40.32
C PHE A 212 -22.81 -24.28 39.24
N ASP A 213 -23.40 -25.48 39.18
CA ASP A 213 -24.53 -25.80 38.33
C ASP A 213 -25.76 -26.02 39.21
N LEU A 214 -26.83 -25.25 38.97
CA LEU A 214 -28.06 -25.35 39.76
C LEU A 214 -28.79 -26.69 39.62
N ARG A 215 -28.41 -27.52 38.64
CA ARG A 215 -28.93 -28.88 38.48
C ARG A 215 -28.33 -29.86 39.50
N ASP A 216 -27.12 -29.57 39.99
CA ASP A 216 -26.46 -30.33 41.05
C ASP A 216 -25.84 -29.38 42.08
N THR A 217 -26.57 -29.15 43.16
CA THR A 217 -26.16 -28.24 44.23
C THR A 217 -25.30 -28.91 45.30
N SER A 218 -25.00 -30.21 45.17
CA SER A 218 -24.25 -30.95 46.19
C SER A 218 -22.76 -30.58 46.19
N HIS A 219 -22.20 -30.35 45.00
CA HIS A 219 -20.78 -30.05 44.80
C HIS A 219 -20.57 -29.02 43.69
N PRO A 220 -19.50 -28.21 43.72
CA PRO A 220 -19.14 -27.36 42.59
C PRO A 220 -18.75 -28.23 41.38
N GLN A 221 -19.21 -27.85 40.20
CA GLN A 221 -18.91 -28.53 38.93
C GLN A 221 -17.41 -28.48 38.58
N SER A 222 -16.76 -27.35 38.84
CA SER A 222 -15.33 -27.15 38.60
C SER A 222 -14.75 -26.18 39.60
N THR A 223 -13.48 -26.34 39.97
CA THR A 223 -12.79 -25.50 40.94
C THR A 223 -11.34 -25.31 40.53
N THR A 224 -10.84 -24.08 40.58
CA THR A 224 -9.44 -23.76 40.34
C THR A 224 -8.86 -22.91 41.46
N CYS A 225 -7.58 -23.09 41.75
CA CYS A 225 -6.88 -22.38 42.83
C CYS A 225 -6.22 -21.10 42.28
N THR A 226 -6.72 -19.94 42.69
CA THR A 226 -6.19 -18.63 42.30
C THR A 226 -6.48 -17.56 43.34
N LYS A 227 -5.60 -16.55 43.43
CA LYS A 227 -5.85 -15.36 44.24
C LYS A 227 -6.80 -14.37 43.55
N SER A 228 -6.95 -14.47 42.22
CA SER A 228 -7.78 -13.61 41.36
C SER A 228 -9.28 -13.83 41.55
N VAL A 229 -9.83 -13.42 42.70
CA VAL A 229 -11.22 -13.68 43.11
C VAL A 229 -12.06 -12.43 43.41
N TYR A 230 -11.47 -11.24 43.42
CA TYR A 230 -12.14 -10.03 43.92
C TYR A 230 -13.11 -9.40 42.92
N GLY A 231 -12.90 -9.62 41.64
CA GLY A 231 -13.86 -9.31 40.60
C GLY A 231 -13.78 -10.32 39.48
N LEU A 232 -14.94 -10.60 38.88
CA LEU A 232 -15.12 -11.64 37.90
C LEU A 232 -16.10 -11.18 36.83
N GLN A 233 -15.76 -11.43 35.57
CA GLN A 233 -16.58 -11.10 34.41
C GLN A 233 -16.51 -12.22 33.37
N VAL A 234 -17.68 -12.75 33.01
CA VAL A 234 -17.80 -13.72 31.91
C VAL A 234 -17.80 -12.98 30.58
N ASP A 235 -17.11 -13.52 29.57
CA ASP A 235 -17.08 -12.93 28.24
C ASP A 235 -18.47 -13.06 27.58
N PRO A 236 -19.09 -11.95 27.14
CA PRO A 236 -20.43 -11.97 26.54
C PRO A 236 -20.47 -12.68 25.18
N HIS A 237 -19.35 -12.71 24.45
CA HIS A 237 -19.26 -13.29 23.11
C HIS A 237 -18.77 -14.74 23.17
N PHE A 238 -17.80 -15.05 24.03
CA PHE A 238 -17.16 -16.36 24.12
C PHE A 238 -17.63 -17.19 25.31
N LYS A 239 -18.35 -18.28 25.02
CA LYS A 239 -19.01 -19.15 26.01
C LYS A 239 -18.11 -19.62 27.16
N HIS A 240 -16.87 -19.94 26.84
CA HIS A 240 -15.96 -20.62 27.77
C HIS A 240 -14.92 -19.70 28.38
N ARG A 241 -14.95 -18.39 28.10
CA ARG A 241 -13.94 -17.44 28.54
C ARG A 241 -14.46 -16.59 29.70
N LEU A 242 -13.63 -16.41 30.71
CA LEU A 242 -13.91 -15.45 31.79
C LEU A 242 -12.62 -14.74 32.21
N ALA A 243 -12.76 -13.54 32.76
CA ALA A 243 -11.69 -12.77 33.34
C ALA A 243 -11.93 -12.60 34.83
N SER A 244 -10.86 -12.69 35.62
CA SER A 244 -10.89 -12.37 37.04
C SER A 244 -9.65 -11.57 37.43
N PHE A 245 -9.69 -10.92 38.59
CA PHE A 245 -8.53 -10.15 39.05
C PHE A 245 -8.26 -10.25 40.55
N SER A 246 -6.99 -10.02 40.92
CA SER A 246 -6.56 -9.77 42.29
C SER A 246 -5.52 -8.69 42.37
N GLU A 247 -5.74 -7.71 43.25
CA GLU A 247 -4.82 -6.58 43.45
C GLU A 247 -4.28 -6.09 42.10
N GLY A 248 -3.02 -6.30 41.76
CA GLY A 248 -2.42 -5.88 40.48
C GLY A 248 -2.36 -6.95 39.38
N GLN A 249 -3.20 -7.99 39.39
CA GLN A 249 -3.14 -9.09 38.43
C GLN A 249 -4.50 -9.36 37.81
N VAL A 250 -4.58 -9.32 36.47
CA VAL A 250 -5.74 -9.82 35.69
C VAL A 250 -5.41 -11.21 35.18
N THR A 251 -6.36 -12.13 35.28
CA THR A 251 -6.21 -13.51 34.84
C THR A 251 -7.38 -13.92 33.96
N ILE A 252 -7.07 -14.48 32.79
CA ILE A 252 -8.05 -14.97 31.82
C ILE A 252 -8.08 -16.49 31.88
N TRP A 253 -9.28 -17.06 31.89
CA TRP A 253 -9.52 -18.48 32.06
C TRP A 253 -10.35 -19.03 30.91
N ASP A 254 -10.09 -20.28 30.56
CA ASP A 254 -10.95 -21.10 29.72
C ASP A 254 -11.57 -22.20 30.57
N THR A 255 -12.89 -22.20 30.68
CA THR A 255 -13.65 -23.20 31.46
C THR A 255 -13.46 -24.64 30.98
N ARG A 256 -12.99 -24.86 29.75
CA ARG A 256 -12.66 -26.20 29.22
C ARG A 256 -11.37 -26.76 29.80
N ASN A 257 -10.45 -25.88 30.21
CA ASN A 257 -9.20 -26.23 30.88
C ASN A 257 -9.02 -25.30 32.10
N PHE A 258 -9.85 -25.51 33.12
CA PHE A 258 -9.98 -24.57 34.23
C PHE A 258 -8.85 -24.67 35.27
N ASP A 259 -8.00 -25.69 35.20
CA ASP A 259 -6.91 -25.91 36.16
C ASP A 259 -5.78 -24.88 36.05
N LYS A 260 -5.63 -24.23 34.88
CA LYS A 260 -4.58 -23.26 34.61
C LYS A 260 -5.13 -22.01 33.90
N PRO A 261 -4.55 -20.82 34.14
CA PRO A 261 -4.93 -19.62 33.42
C PRO A 261 -4.43 -19.68 31.98
N VAL A 262 -5.22 -19.13 31.05
CA VAL A 262 -4.85 -18.97 29.64
C VAL A 262 -3.88 -17.81 29.46
N LEU A 263 -4.11 -16.73 30.21
CA LEU A 263 -3.31 -15.51 30.15
C LEU A 263 -3.32 -14.83 31.51
N THR A 264 -2.18 -14.25 31.87
CA THR A 264 -2.04 -13.43 33.07
C THR A 264 -1.42 -12.09 32.69
N ILE A 265 -2.10 -11.00 33.02
CA ILE A 265 -1.64 -9.63 32.77
C ILE A 265 -1.31 -8.99 34.12
N GLN A 266 -0.13 -8.39 34.22
CA GLN A 266 0.35 -7.73 35.44
C GLN A 266 0.17 -6.22 35.33
N GLU A 267 -0.33 -5.62 36.41
CA GLU A 267 -0.59 -4.19 36.55
C GLU A 267 0.16 -3.61 37.75
N SER A 268 0.49 -2.32 37.65
CA SER A 268 1.37 -1.65 38.60
C SER A 268 0.70 -1.32 39.94
N LYS A 269 -0.63 -1.22 39.98
CA LYS A 269 -1.39 -0.97 41.21
C LYS A 269 -2.66 -1.84 41.24
N SER A 270 -3.38 -1.78 42.36
CA SER A 270 -4.62 -2.53 42.55
C SER A 270 -5.71 -2.16 41.53
N ILE A 271 -6.31 -3.15 40.91
CA ILE A 271 -7.42 -3.03 39.97
C ILE A 271 -8.70 -2.68 40.73
N ILE A 272 -9.41 -1.67 40.22
CA ILE A 272 -10.70 -1.21 40.74
C ILE A 272 -11.85 -1.92 40.02
N LYS A 273 -11.79 -1.94 38.68
CA LYS A 273 -12.88 -2.44 37.84
C LYS A 273 -12.34 -3.10 36.58
N LEU A 274 -13.01 -4.17 36.18
CA LEU A 274 -12.69 -4.98 35.00
C LEU A 274 -14.01 -5.29 34.29
N GLU A 275 -14.11 -5.07 32.98
CA GLU A 275 -15.34 -5.29 32.20
C GLU A 275 -15.04 -5.61 30.72
N TRP A 276 -15.65 -6.68 30.20
CA TRP A 276 -15.61 -6.99 28.76
C TRP A 276 -16.47 -5.99 27.98
N SER A 277 -16.05 -5.66 26.77
CA SER A 277 -16.91 -4.91 25.86
C SER A 277 -18.11 -5.78 25.45
N PRO A 278 -19.35 -5.29 25.60
CA PRO A 278 -20.55 -6.02 25.19
C PRO A 278 -20.78 -6.00 23.67
N THR A 279 -20.19 -5.03 22.98
CA THR A 279 -20.33 -4.85 21.52
C THR A 279 -19.17 -5.44 20.74
N ARG A 280 -17.99 -5.58 21.37
CA ARG A 280 -16.76 -6.01 20.71
C ARG A 280 -16.18 -7.28 21.31
N CYS A 281 -16.01 -8.28 20.46
CA CYS A 281 -15.39 -9.54 20.83
C CYS A 281 -13.92 -9.35 21.23
N GLY A 282 -13.50 -9.96 22.35
CA GLY A 282 -12.10 -10.01 22.78
C GLY A 282 -11.55 -8.72 23.41
N LEU A 283 -12.35 -7.65 23.51
CA LEU A 283 -11.91 -6.38 24.09
C LEU A 283 -12.23 -6.32 25.60
N LEU A 284 -11.19 -6.20 26.43
CA LEU A 284 -11.29 -6.11 27.90
C LEU A 284 -10.82 -4.75 28.39
N ALA A 285 -11.66 -4.05 29.16
CA ALA A 285 -11.25 -2.82 29.84
C ALA A 285 -10.86 -3.08 31.30
N CYS A 286 -9.77 -2.45 31.74
CA CYS A 286 -9.24 -2.51 33.08
C CYS A 286 -8.98 -1.10 33.62
N LEU A 287 -9.48 -0.82 34.83
CA LEU A 287 -9.20 0.40 35.57
C LEU A 287 -8.40 0.08 36.83
N VAL A 288 -7.29 0.78 37.00
CA VAL A 288 -6.36 0.66 38.12
C VAL A 288 -6.54 1.83 39.08
N LYS A 289 -6.20 1.62 40.36
CA LYS A 289 -6.37 2.61 41.43
C LYS A 289 -5.54 3.87 41.23
N ASP A 290 -6.16 5.02 41.50
CA ASP A 290 -5.56 6.35 41.38
C ASP A 290 -4.91 6.54 39.99
N SER A 291 -5.65 6.17 38.94
CA SER A 291 -5.23 6.25 37.53
C SER A 291 -6.22 7.13 36.74
N PRO A 292 -5.72 8.08 35.92
CA PRO A 292 -6.55 8.79 34.93
C PRO A 292 -6.78 7.95 33.66
N ILE A 293 -6.12 6.79 33.54
CA ILE A 293 -6.11 5.96 32.35
C ILE A 293 -6.90 4.68 32.58
N ILE A 294 -7.72 4.32 31.59
CA ILE A 294 -8.35 3.01 31.43
C ILE A 294 -7.55 2.24 30.39
N LYS A 295 -7.05 1.06 30.76
CA LYS A 295 -6.33 0.18 29.84
C LYS A 295 -7.32 -0.73 29.11
N LEU A 296 -7.10 -0.91 27.81
CA LEU A 296 -7.85 -1.81 26.97
C LEU A 296 -6.92 -2.91 26.46
N TYR A 297 -7.31 -4.16 26.61
CA TYR A 297 -6.60 -5.31 26.07
C TYR A 297 -7.45 -5.94 24.98
N ASP A 298 -6.94 -5.94 23.75
CA ASP A 298 -7.50 -6.74 22.66
C ASP A 298 -6.86 -8.13 22.70
N ILE A 299 -7.66 -9.10 23.13
CA ILE A 299 -7.23 -10.48 23.39
C ILE A 299 -7.77 -11.36 22.26
N GLN A 300 -6.90 -11.61 21.27
CA GLN A 300 -7.22 -12.49 20.15
C GLN A 300 -7.24 -13.95 20.60
N HIS A 301 -8.17 -14.73 20.03
CA HIS A 301 -8.38 -16.12 20.43
C HIS A 301 -7.28 -17.03 19.87
N THR A 302 -6.60 -17.79 20.71
CA THR A 302 -5.77 -18.94 20.29
C THR A 302 -6.58 -20.22 20.32
N SER A 303 -6.50 -21.00 19.23
CA SER A 303 -7.11 -22.32 19.17
C SER A 303 -6.44 -23.25 20.19
N VAL A 304 -7.23 -23.86 21.07
CA VAL A 304 -6.77 -24.93 21.97
C VAL A 304 -6.39 -26.13 21.10
N GLY A 305 -5.10 -26.25 20.82
CA GLY A 305 -4.45 -27.39 20.17
C GLY A 305 -3.18 -27.76 20.95
N PRO A 306 -2.49 -28.86 20.60
CA PRO A 306 -1.29 -29.31 21.30
C PRO A 306 -0.12 -28.31 21.23
N ASP A 307 -0.16 -27.36 20.29
CA ASP A 307 0.79 -26.24 20.23
C ASP A 307 0.29 -25.11 21.14
N GLU A 308 0.83 -25.05 22.35
CA GLU A 308 0.64 -23.96 23.33
C GLU A 308 1.22 -22.63 22.80
N LEU A 309 0.53 -21.97 21.88
CA LEU A 309 0.87 -20.60 21.49
C LEU A 309 0.25 -19.61 22.48
N GLU A 310 1.08 -18.75 23.10
CA GLU A 310 0.59 -17.68 23.96
C GLU A 310 -0.33 -16.74 23.16
N PRO A 311 -1.48 -16.31 23.72
CA PRO A 311 -2.39 -15.41 23.02
C PRO A 311 -1.74 -14.04 22.83
N ALA A 312 -1.83 -13.52 21.59
CA ALA A 312 -1.39 -12.16 21.30
C ALA A 312 -2.35 -11.16 21.97
N VAL A 313 -1.77 -10.26 22.78
CA VAL A 313 -2.51 -9.21 23.48
C VAL A 313 -2.02 -7.87 23.00
N ILE A 314 -2.93 -7.03 22.52
CA ILE A 314 -2.62 -5.65 22.17
C ILE A 314 -3.14 -4.75 23.29
N GLU A 315 -2.21 -4.08 23.99
CA GLU A 315 -2.54 -3.09 25.02
C GLU A 315 -2.77 -1.71 24.39
N ARG A 316 -3.80 -1.02 24.87
CA ARG A 316 -4.10 0.37 24.56
C ARG A 316 -4.48 1.12 25.83
N ALA A 317 -4.29 2.43 25.82
CA ALA A 317 -4.69 3.31 26.92
C ALA A 317 -5.73 4.31 26.40
N VAL A 318 -6.79 4.51 27.17
CA VAL A 318 -7.77 5.58 26.98
C VAL A 318 -7.69 6.47 28.20
N GLN A 319 -7.49 7.77 27.96
CA GLN A 319 -7.51 8.78 29.00
C GLN A 319 -8.72 9.68 28.79
N PRO A 320 -9.83 9.45 29.52
CA PRO A 320 -11.03 10.27 29.40
C PRO A 320 -10.75 11.75 29.68
N CYS A 321 -10.00 12.07 30.72
CA CYS A 321 -9.70 13.43 31.15
C CYS A 321 -8.19 13.63 31.32
N GLU A 322 -7.63 14.73 30.82
CA GLU A 322 -6.18 14.95 30.75
C GLU A 322 -5.50 15.07 32.13
N GLU A 323 -6.26 15.30 33.22
CA GLU A 323 -5.68 15.51 34.57
C GLU A 323 -6.50 14.88 35.73
N GLN A 324 -7.63 14.23 35.46
CA GLN A 324 -8.51 13.71 36.53
C GLN A 324 -8.46 12.19 36.62
N GLU A 325 -8.38 11.67 37.84
CA GLU A 325 -8.54 10.24 38.13
C GLU A 325 -9.92 9.74 37.69
N VAL A 326 -9.98 8.49 37.23
CA VAL A 326 -11.24 7.80 36.92
C VAL A 326 -11.61 6.93 38.13
N ALA A 327 -12.81 7.13 38.67
CA ALA A 327 -13.34 6.29 39.75
C ALA A 327 -13.99 5.01 39.21
N SER A 328 -14.74 5.12 38.11
CA SER A 328 -15.36 3.98 37.44
C SER A 328 -15.69 4.30 35.98
N PHE A 329 -16.00 3.26 35.22
CA PHE A 329 -16.44 3.33 33.84
C PHE A 329 -17.54 2.29 33.56
N ALA A 330 -18.30 2.47 32.48
CA ALA A 330 -19.24 1.48 31.97
C ALA A 330 -19.31 1.53 30.44
N TRP A 331 -19.32 0.37 29.81
CA TRP A 331 -19.50 0.25 28.36
C TRP A 331 -20.96 0.51 27.97
N HIS A 332 -21.16 1.18 26.83
CA HIS A 332 -22.47 1.22 26.22
C HIS A 332 -22.82 -0.16 25.66
N HIS A 333 -24.07 -0.60 25.83
CA HIS A 333 -24.50 -1.96 25.46
C HIS A 333 -24.76 -2.14 23.95
N THR A 334 -25.31 -1.13 23.26
CA THR A 334 -25.55 -1.17 21.80
C THR A 334 -24.55 -0.38 20.95
N HIS A 335 -24.13 0.81 21.38
CA HIS A 335 -23.22 1.67 20.61
C HIS A 335 -21.77 1.19 20.72
N GLU A 336 -21.22 0.73 19.59
CA GLU A 336 -19.84 0.28 19.50
C GLU A 336 -18.85 1.39 19.94
N ASN A 337 -17.80 0.99 20.65
CA ASN A 337 -16.69 1.85 21.07
C ASN A 337 -17.08 3.05 21.96
N ARG A 338 -18.27 3.06 22.57
CA ARG A 338 -18.72 4.12 23.47
C ARG A 338 -18.63 3.68 24.92
N MET A 339 -18.07 4.54 25.77
CA MET A 339 -18.02 4.31 27.22
C MET A 339 -18.38 5.59 27.98
N MET A 340 -19.00 5.42 29.15
CA MET A 340 -19.19 6.50 30.11
C MET A 340 -18.21 6.33 31.25
N THR A 341 -17.62 7.45 31.71
CA THR A 341 -16.65 7.45 32.80
C THR A 341 -17.07 8.44 33.87
N VAL A 342 -16.70 8.17 35.13
CA VAL A 342 -16.96 9.06 36.25
C VAL A 342 -15.71 9.23 37.11
N SER A 343 -15.38 10.46 37.48
CA SER A 343 -14.25 10.78 38.37
C SER A 343 -14.66 10.71 39.85
N PRO A 344 -13.71 10.62 40.80
CA PRO A 344 -14.03 10.67 42.24
C PRO A 344 -14.75 11.96 42.67
N ALA A 345 -14.62 13.04 41.90
CA ALA A 345 -15.33 14.31 42.10
C ALA A 345 -16.76 14.31 41.54
N GLY A 346 -17.20 13.21 40.91
CA GLY A 346 -18.53 13.08 40.31
C GLY A 346 -18.68 13.75 38.94
N VAL A 347 -17.56 14.07 38.27
CA VAL A 347 -17.53 14.56 36.88
C VAL A 347 -17.69 13.36 35.96
N MET A 348 -18.61 13.43 35.00
CA MET A 348 -18.92 12.35 34.08
C MET A 348 -18.49 12.73 32.67
N LYS A 349 -17.94 11.78 31.91
CA LYS A 349 -17.53 12.02 30.52
C LYS A 349 -17.90 10.87 29.60
N ASP A 350 -18.57 11.22 28.50
CA ASP A 350 -18.93 10.32 27.40
C ASP A 350 -17.75 10.25 26.42
N VAL A 351 -17.17 9.06 26.25
CA VAL A 351 -15.92 8.84 25.50
C VAL A 351 -16.19 7.86 24.36
N ARG A 352 -15.77 8.25 23.15
CA ARG A 352 -15.72 7.36 21.99
C ARG A 352 -14.28 6.90 21.74
N ILE A 353 -14.09 5.59 21.66
CA ILE A 353 -12.79 4.94 21.53
C ILE A 353 -12.53 4.62 20.07
N TYR A 354 -11.73 5.44 19.38
CA TYR A 354 -11.42 5.19 17.98
C TYR A 354 -10.39 4.08 17.81
N GLU A 355 -10.56 3.24 16.79
CA GLU A 355 -9.57 2.26 16.36
C GLU A 355 -8.45 2.90 15.57
N ARG A 356 -7.26 2.27 15.57
CA ARG A 356 -6.26 2.56 14.55
C ARG A 356 -6.77 1.93 13.26
N ILE A 357 -7.26 2.76 12.35
CA ILE A 357 -7.68 2.34 11.03
C ILE A 357 -6.42 1.91 10.27
N ALA A 358 -6.32 0.62 9.94
CA ALA A 358 -5.30 0.14 9.03
C ALA A 358 -5.64 0.63 7.62
N VAL A 359 -4.70 1.35 7.01
CA VAL A 359 -4.82 1.87 5.65
C VAL A 359 -3.88 1.09 4.74
N ALA A 360 -4.36 0.70 3.56
CA ALA A 360 -3.59 -0.04 2.58
C ALA A 360 -3.70 0.60 1.20
N TRP A 361 -2.60 0.60 0.45
CA TRP A 361 -2.59 0.99 -0.96
C TRP A 361 -2.87 -0.22 -1.85
N SER A 362 -3.76 -0.05 -2.82
CA SER A 362 -4.05 -1.06 -3.84
C SER A 362 -3.06 -0.94 -5.01
N ALA A 363 -2.89 -2.03 -5.74
CA ALA A 363 -2.15 -2.07 -7.00
C ALA A 363 -2.66 -1.08 -8.07
N ASN A 364 -3.90 -0.62 -7.94
CA ASN A 364 -4.53 0.33 -8.85
C ASN A 364 -4.41 1.78 -8.35
N MET A 365 -3.54 2.05 -7.37
CA MET A 365 -3.37 3.35 -6.72
C MET A 365 -4.62 3.80 -5.95
N CYS A 366 -5.39 2.87 -5.39
CA CYS A 366 -6.51 3.19 -4.51
C CYS A 366 -6.09 3.08 -3.06
N LEU A 367 -6.47 4.04 -2.23
CA LEU A 367 -6.33 3.95 -0.79
C LEU A 367 -7.56 3.25 -0.21
N GLY A 368 -7.36 2.14 0.50
CA GLY A 368 -8.43 1.37 1.13
C GLY A 368 -8.26 1.30 2.64
N TRP A 369 -9.36 1.38 3.37
CA TRP A 369 -9.35 1.19 4.82
C TRP A 369 -10.66 0.59 5.34
N ALA A 370 -10.56 -0.12 6.46
CA ALA A 370 -11.73 -0.64 7.15
C ALA A 370 -12.35 0.46 8.03
N CYS A 371 -13.65 0.65 7.91
CA CYS A 371 -14.46 1.51 8.75
C CYS A 371 -15.59 0.67 9.35
N SER A 372 -15.38 0.16 10.58
CA SER A 372 -16.29 -0.80 11.23
C SER A 372 -16.53 -2.03 10.32
N ARG A 373 -17.76 -2.24 9.84
CA ARG A 373 -18.16 -3.39 9.00
C ARG A 373 -18.00 -3.16 7.50
N GLU A 374 -17.58 -1.97 7.09
CA GLU A 374 -17.42 -1.62 5.67
C GLU A 374 -15.96 -1.36 5.31
N ILE A 375 -15.58 -1.69 4.08
CA ILE A 375 -14.29 -1.27 3.50
C ILE A 375 -14.56 -0.03 2.65
N LYS A 376 -13.99 1.10 3.05
CA LYS A 376 -14.00 2.31 2.24
C LYS A 376 -12.77 2.33 1.35
N HIS A 377 -12.91 2.86 0.14
CA HIS A 377 -11.82 3.07 -0.79
C HIS A 377 -11.92 4.45 -1.42
N CYS A 378 -10.79 5.01 -1.81
CA CYS A 378 -10.68 6.28 -2.51
C CYS A 378 -9.59 6.17 -3.58
N LEU A 379 -9.85 6.71 -4.77
CA LEU A 379 -8.85 6.76 -5.83
C LEU A 379 -7.81 7.84 -5.51
N SER A 380 -6.53 7.57 -5.77
CA SER A 380 -5.47 8.55 -5.51
C SER A 380 -5.69 9.88 -6.23
N THR A 381 -6.25 9.85 -7.43
CA THR A 381 -6.55 11.03 -8.25
C THR A 381 -7.60 11.94 -7.62
N ASP A 382 -8.51 11.38 -6.84
CA ASP A 382 -9.57 12.13 -6.15
C ASP A 382 -9.05 12.78 -4.86
N ILE A 383 -7.92 12.28 -4.34
CA ILE A 383 -7.28 12.78 -3.12
C ILE A 383 -6.44 14.02 -3.41
N CYS A 384 -5.61 13.97 -4.45
CA CYS A 384 -4.73 15.08 -4.81
C CYS A 384 -4.32 15.04 -6.29
N SER A 385 -4.50 16.16 -6.99
CA SER A 385 -4.07 16.32 -8.40
C SER A 385 -2.56 16.18 -8.59
N GLU A 386 -1.76 16.42 -7.55
CA GLU A 386 -0.30 16.29 -7.59
C GLU A 386 0.16 14.83 -7.70
N ILE A 387 -0.67 13.86 -7.30
CA ILE A 387 -0.34 12.43 -7.42
C ILE A 387 -0.29 12.01 -8.90
N CYS A 388 -0.97 12.72 -9.80
CA CYS A 388 -0.85 12.50 -11.24
C CYS A 388 0.57 12.79 -11.78
N GLU A 389 1.35 13.62 -11.06
CA GLU A 389 2.73 13.95 -11.44
C GLU A 389 3.74 12.93 -10.90
N ASP A 390 3.32 12.01 -10.02
CA ASP A 390 4.15 10.94 -9.47
C ASP A 390 4.67 9.99 -10.57
N ILE A 391 5.94 9.60 -10.45
CA ILE A 391 6.61 8.81 -11.48
C ILE A 391 5.97 7.42 -11.66
N SER A 392 5.45 6.80 -10.60
CA SER A 392 4.80 5.49 -10.69
C SER A 392 3.51 5.55 -11.51
N VAL A 393 2.75 6.65 -11.39
CA VAL A 393 1.54 6.90 -12.19
C VAL A 393 1.92 7.19 -13.63
N LYS A 394 2.95 8.03 -13.87
CA LYS A 394 3.47 8.31 -15.21
C LYS A 394 3.97 7.05 -15.90
N MET A 395 4.76 6.21 -15.23
CA MET A 395 5.26 4.96 -15.78
C MET A 395 4.12 4.02 -16.19
N ARG A 396 3.09 3.90 -15.35
CA ARG A 396 1.89 3.09 -15.65
C ARG A 396 1.14 3.64 -16.87
N GLN A 397 0.92 4.95 -16.95
CA GLN A 397 0.25 5.57 -18.10
C GLN A 397 1.06 5.43 -19.39
N ARG A 398 2.38 5.62 -19.32
CA ARG A 398 3.32 5.40 -20.43
C ARG A 398 3.26 3.95 -20.92
N ALA A 399 3.23 2.98 -20.00
CA ALA A 399 3.12 1.55 -20.34
C ALA A 399 1.81 1.24 -21.09
N LEU A 400 0.68 1.80 -20.63
CA LEU A 400 -0.62 1.64 -21.29
C LEU A 400 -0.65 2.27 -22.71
N ARG A 401 0.15 3.31 -22.94
CA ARG A 401 0.32 3.94 -24.26
C ARG A 401 1.39 3.27 -25.14
N GLY A 402 2.02 2.19 -24.66
CA GLY A 402 3.05 1.46 -25.40
C GLY A 402 4.42 2.15 -25.46
N TYR A 403 4.75 2.99 -24.47
CA TYR A 403 6.06 3.64 -24.37
C TYR A 403 7.21 2.61 -24.33
N GLY A 404 8.26 2.87 -25.11
CA GLY A 404 9.49 2.08 -25.17
C GLY A 404 9.47 0.91 -26.15
N ILE A 405 8.29 0.47 -26.58
CA ILE A 405 8.11 -0.68 -27.51
C ILE A 405 7.59 -0.25 -28.90
N GLN A 406 7.51 1.05 -29.17
CA GLN A 406 7.12 1.56 -30.48
C GLN A 406 8.12 1.19 -31.57
N ARG A 407 7.60 0.94 -32.78
CA ARG A 407 8.43 0.65 -33.96
C ARG A 407 9.25 1.86 -34.38
N ASN A 408 8.65 3.04 -34.31
CA ASN A 408 9.33 4.30 -34.50
C ASN A 408 9.78 4.82 -33.13
N ILE A 409 11.09 4.90 -32.93
CA ILE A 409 11.66 5.16 -31.60
C ILE A 409 11.40 6.61 -31.16
N VAL A 410 11.28 7.55 -32.11
CA VAL A 410 11.07 8.98 -31.84
C VAL A 410 9.70 9.24 -31.21
N GLU A 411 8.68 8.45 -31.57
CA GLU A 411 7.33 8.55 -30.98
C GLU A 411 7.34 8.32 -29.46
N ASN A 412 8.33 7.60 -28.93
CA ASN A 412 8.49 7.45 -27.48
C ASN A 412 8.76 8.79 -26.78
N GLY A 413 9.41 9.75 -27.45
CA GLY A 413 9.61 11.10 -26.93
C GLY A 413 8.30 11.83 -26.68
N GLU A 414 7.34 11.73 -27.60
CA GLU A 414 6.00 12.31 -27.46
C GLU A 414 5.19 11.58 -26.37
N LEU A 415 5.28 10.26 -26.34
CA LEU A 415 4.61 9.42 -25.33
C LEU A 415 5.13 9.63 -23.91
N ALA A 416 6.37 10.12 -23.75
CA ALA A 416 6.97 10.43 -22.47
C ALA A 416 6.20 11.53 -21.71
N GLY A 417 5.54 12.46 -22.44
CA GLY A 417 4.73 13.54 -21.88
C GLY A 417 5.53 14.47 -20.95
N ASP A 418 6.83 14.60 -21.17
CA ASP A 418 7.71 15.41 -20.34
C ASP A 418 7.61 16.90 -20.70
N LYS A 419 7.54 17.75 -19.68
CA LYS A 419 7.53 19.21 -19.85
C LYS A 419 8.93 19.76 -20.12
N SER A 420 10.00 19.09 -19.66
CA SER A 420 11.38 19.56 -19.87
C SER A 420 11.92 19.23 -21.27
N GLY A 421 11.37 18.21 -21.93
CA GLY A 421 11.82 17.77 -23.26
C GLY A 421 13.04 16.84 -23.24
N ASP A 422 13.63 16.55 -22.06
CA ASP A 422 14.85 15.75 -21.91
C ASP A 422 14.69 14.34 -22.49
N LEU A 423 13.54 13.69 -22.21
CA LEU A 423 13.23 12.37 -22.74
C LEU A 423 13.05 12.38 -24.26
N ASN A 424 12.51 13.46 -24.83
CA ASN A 424 12.38 13.60 -26.28
C ASN A 424 13.75 13.71 -26.95
N ASN A 425 14.67 14.47 -26.34
CA ASN A 425 16.06 14.59 -26.79
C ASN A 425 16.78 13.24 -26.74
N LEU A 426 16.60 12.48 -25.67
CA LEU A 426 17.17 11.13 -25.51
C LEU A 426 16.73 10.18 -26.63
N TRP A 427 15.42 10.09 -26.90
CA TRP A 427 14.88 9.19 -27.92
C TRP A 427 15.29 9.63 -29.33
N SER A 428 15.30 10.94 -29.59
CA SER A 428 15.78 11.51 -30.86
C SER A 428 17.26 11.22 -31.09
N TRP A 429 18.09 11.36 -30.05
CA TRP A 429 19.50 11.02 -30.10
C TRP A 429 19.71 9.52 -30.34
N LEU A 430 18.96 8.66 -29.66
CA LEU A 430 19.08 7.20 -29.82
C LEU A 430 18.78 6.77 -31.27
N GLN A 431 17.75 7.37 -31.88
CA GLN A 431 17.43 7.13 -33.30
C GLN A 431 18.58 7.58 -34.21
N HIS A 432 19.14 8.77 -33.98
CA HIS A 432 20.27 9.28 -34.75
C HIS A 432 21.52 8.41 -34.61
N ALA A 433 21.83 7.97 -33.39
CA ALA A 433 22.95 7.09 -33.10
C ALA A 433 22.80 5.72 -33.79
N LYS A 434 21.60 5.13 -33.78
CA LYS A 434 21.29 3.90 -34.53
C LYS A 434 21.46 4.07 -36.04
N LYS A 435 20.98 5.18 -36.60
CA LYS A 435 21.14 5.48 -38.03
C LYS A 435 22.63 5.58 -38.43
N LEU A 436 23.42 6.30 -37.64
CA LEU A 436 24.87 6.42 -37.84
C LEU A 436 25.58 5.06 -37.78
N GLN A 437 25.13 4.20 -36.87
CA GLN A 437 25.64 2.84 -36.74
C GLN A 437 25.33 1.99 -37.98
N GLU A 438 24.11 2.07 -38.52
CA GLU A 438 23.71 1.38 -39.76
C GLU A 438 24.49 1.87 -40.97
N GLU A 439 24.66 3.19 -41.13
CA GLU A 439 25.47 3.79 -42.19
C GLU A 439 26.94 3.33 -42.11
N THR A 440 27.50 3.28 -40.89
CA THR A 440 28.87 2.81 -40.65
C THR A 440 29.02 1.33 -40.97
N ARG A 441 28.02 0.50 -40.61
CA ARG A 441 27.99 -0.93 -40.93
C ARG A 441 27.95 -1.17 -42.44
N GLN A 442 27.17 -0.37 -43.18
CA GLN A 442 27.10 -0.45 -44.64
C GLN A 442 28.42 -0.06 -45.30
N ARG A 443 29.12 0.96 -44.77
CA ARG A 443 30.42 1.42 -45.30
C ARG A 443 31.58 0.48 -45.02
N THR A 444 31.62 -0.15 -43.84
CA THR A 444 32.79 -0.95 -43.39
C THR A 444 32.66 -2.45 -43.70
N GLY A 445 31.47 -2.96 -44.01
CA GLY A 445 31.25 -4.39 -44.31
C GLY A 445 31.48 -5.35 -43.13
N MET A 446 31.87 -4.84 -41.95
CA MET A 446 32.07 -5.62 -40.74
C MET A 446 30.73 -6.03 -40.11
N LYS A 447 30.56 -7.33 -39.83
CA LYS A 447 29.39 -7.88 -39.13
C LYS A 447 29.45 -7.75 -37.60
N THR A 448 30.52 -7.19 -37.04
CA THR A 448 30.70 -7.05 -35.58
C THR A 448 29.74 -6.03 -34.99
N THR A 449 29.25 -6.30 -33.78
CA THR A 449 28.32 -5.44 -33.05
C THR A 449 28.98 -4.08 -32.79
N LEU A 450 28.61 -3.07 -33.55
CA LEU A 450 29.09 -1.70 -33.34
C LEU A 450 28.50 -1.18 -32.02
N LYS A 451 29.32 -0.71 -31.08
CA LYS A 451 28.87 -0.11 -29.82
C LYS A 451 28.22 1.26 -30.13
N ILE A 452 27.16 1.64 -29.41
CA ILE A 452 26.65 3.02 -29.45
C ILE A 452 27.59 3.87 -28.59
N LEU A 453 28.61 4.44 -29.24
CA LEU A 453 29.65 5.24 -28.60
C LEU A 453 29.22 6.69 -28.41
N GLY A 454 29.68 7.31 -27.33
CA GLY A 454 29.55 8.75 -27.12
C GLY A 454 30.78 9.52 -27.58
N VAL A 455 30.69 10.85 -27.54
CA VAL A 455 31.78 11.77 -27.90
C VAL A 455 33.06 11.48 -27.11
N LYS A 456 32.97 11.13 -25.83
CA LYS A 456 34.14 10.76 -25.01
C LYS A 456 34.89 9.60 -25.64
N SER A 457 34.22 8.47 -25.89
CA SER A 457 34.86 7.26 -26.41
C SER A 457 35.40 7.42 -27.83
N LEU A 458 34.85 8.34 -28.63
CA LEU A 458 35.38 8.65 -29.95
C LEU A 458 36.67 9.47 -29.89
N LEU A 459 36.70 10.49 -29.03
CA LEU A 459 37.86 11.37 -28.88
C LEU A 459 38.98 10.69 -28.08
N MET A 460 38.60 9.86 -27.11
CA MET A 460 39.47 9.20 -26.13
C MET A 460 39.22 7.68 -26.14
N PRO A 461 39.65 6.96 -27.17
CA PRO A 461 39.50 5.52 -27.22
C PRO A 461 40.36 4.88 -26.11
N SER A 462 39.75 4.06 -25.26
CA SER A 462 40.48 3.21 -24.32
C SER A 462 41.19 2.08 -25.09
N GLU A 463 42.47 1.84 -24.83
CA GLU A 463 43.19 0.70 -25.42
C GLU A 463 42.50 -0.62 -25.02
N PRO A 464 42.35 -1.58 -25.93
CA PRO A 464 41.84 -2.91 -25.58
C PRO A 464 42.87 -3.62 -24.72
N THR A 465 42.57 -3.82 -23.45
CA THR A 465 43.34 -4.72 -22.58
C THR A 465 43.33 -6.13 -23.19
N PRO A 466 44.50 -6.76 -23.45
CA PRO A 466 44.53 -8.11 -23.98
C PRO A 466 43.91 -9.07 -22.95
N VAL A 467 42.89 -9.81 -23.40
CA VAL A 467 42.11 -10.76 -22.60
C VAL A 467 43.04 -11.86 -22.08
N SER A 468 43.37 -11.85 -20.79
CA SER A 468 43.91 -13.02 -20.09
C SER A 468 42.75 -13.88 -19.57
N SER A 469 42.83 -15.17 -19.90
CA SER A 469 41.88 -16.25 -19.59
C SER A 469 41.56 -16.42 -18.09
N PRO A 470 40.37 -16.95 -17.72
CA PRO A 470 39.93 -16.99 -16.34
C PRO A 470 40.43 -18.22 -15.60
N THR A 471 41.25 -18.03 -14.56
CA THR A 471 41.41 -19.00 -13.48
C THR A 471 41.54 -18.32 -12.11
N ALA A 472 40.64 -18.72 -11.21
CA ALA A 472 40.72 -18.72 -9.73
C ALA A 472 40.61 -17.40 -8.93
N THR A 473 39.41 -17.22 -8.36
CA THR A 473 39.07 -16.94 -6.95
C THR A 473 40.11 -16.22 -6.05
N THR A 474 39.81 -14.99 -5.61
CA THR A 474 39.90 -14.51 -4.20
C THR A 474 39.39 -13.05 -4.04
N ALA A 475 39.09 -12.69 -2.78
CA ALA A 475 38.24 -11.62 -2.22
C ALA A 475 38.53 -10.13 -2.59
N PRO A 476 37.58 -9.20 -2.32
CA PRO A 476 37.68 -7.81 -2.75
C PRO A 476 38.46 -6.93 -1.76
N THR A 477 39.45 -6.21 -2.27
CA THR A 477 40.12 -5.11 -1.55
C THR A 477 40.25 -3.92 -2.49
N GLN A 478 39.59 -2.80 -2.09
CA GLN A 478 39.88 -1.38 -2.36
C GLN A 478 40.25 -0.95 -3.81
N PRO A 479 39.52 -0.01 -4.44
CA PRO A 479 39.89 0.50 -5.76
C PRO A 479 41.08 1.47 -5.65
N PHE A 480 42.28 0.98 -5.99
CA PHE A 480 43.43 1.83 -6.28
C PHE A 480 43.23 2.49 -7.65
N ALA A 481 43.13 3.82 -7.67
CA ALA A 481 43.13 4.62 -8.88
C ALA A 481 44.44 4.41 -9.64
N SER A 482 44.40 3.68 -10.76
CA SER A 482 45.49 3.62 -11.73
C SER A 482 45.16 4.52 -12.90
N SER A 483 45.91 5.62 -12.99
CA SER A 483 45.87 6.60 -14.07
C SER A 483 46.33 5.94 -15.38
N THR A 484 45.39 5.46 -16.19
CA THR A 484 45.65 5.07 -17.58
C THR A 484 45.76 6.34 -18.42
N SER A 485 46.94 6.61 -19.00
CA SER A 485 47.16 7.77 -19.87
C SER A 485 46.31 7.62 -21.14
N THR A 486 45.15 8.27 -21.15
CA THR A 486 44.24 8.28 -22.29
C THR A 486 44.68 9.41 -23.22
N THR A 487 45.51 9.11 -24.22
CA THR A 487 46.01 10.11 -25.16
C THR A 487 45.07 10.29 -26.35
N MET A 488 44.49 11.49 -26.47
CA MET A 488 43.74 11.95 -27.66
C MET A 488 44.60 11.84 -28.92
N PRO A 489 44.05 11.39 -30.07
CA PRO A 489 44.70 11.54 -31.37
C PRO A 489 45.00 13.02 -31.66
N ARG A 490 46.19 13.31 -32.21
CA ARG A 490 46.59 14.70 -32.52
C ARG A 490 45.71 15.27 -33.62
N SER A 491 45.09 16.42 -33.37
CA SER A 491 44.32 17.15 -34.38
C SER A 491 45.18 18.07 -35.25
N ASP A 492 44.78 18.21 -36.51
CA ASP A 492 45.34 19.20 -37.43
C ASP A 492 44.73 20.57 -37.11
N ALA A 493 45.59 21.58 -37.02
CA ALA A 493 45.16 22.96 -36.83
C ALA A 493 45.00 23.66 -38.18
N ASP A 494 43.75 23.81 -38.61
CA ASP A 494 43.41 24.54 -39.82
C ASP A 494 43.13 26.01 -39.52
N ILE A 495 43.44 26.87 -40.50
CA ILE A 495 43.11 28.29 -40.44
C ILE A 495 42.01 28.55 -41.48
N LEU A 496 40.80 28.86 -40.99
CA LEU A 496 39.69 29.21 -41.86
C LEU A 496 39.56 30.72 -42.02
N LEU A 497 39.24 31.11 -43.26
CA LEU A 497 38.86 32.46 -43.62
C LEU A 497 37.38 32.70 -43.31
N TRP A 498 37.09 33.86 -42.72
CA TRP A 498 35.71 34.29 -42.51
C TRP A 498 35.05 34.69 -43.81
N GLN A 499 33.83 34.19 -44.03
CA GLN A 499 33.03 34.52 -45.19
C GLN A 499 32.16 35.74 -44.87
N GLY A 500 32.46 36.87 -45.50
CA GLY A 500 31.58 38.03 -45.54
C GLY A 500 32.02 39.29 -44.78
N ILE A 501 33.25 39.35 -44.27
CA ILE A 501 33.89 40.57 -43.74
C ILE A 501 34.81 41.15 -44.82
N GLU A 502 34.70 42.45 -45.10
CA GLU A 502 35.55 43.16 -46.07
C GLU A 502 36.81 43.70 -45.34
N GLY A 503 37.99 43.14 -45.63
CA GLY A 503 39.26 43.50 -44.97
C GLY A 503 40.33 42.40 -45.08
N PRO A 504 41.55 42.59 -44.51
CA PRO A 504 42.64 41.61 -44.61
C PRO A 504 42.27 40.31 -43.88
N GLN A 505 41.73 39.36 -44.65
CA GLN A 505 41.59 37.93 -44.37
C GLN A 505 41.60 37.54 -42.89
N PHE A 506 40.47 37.72 -42.21
CA PHE A 506 40.25 37.26 -40.84
C PHE A 506 40.42 35.74 -40.75
N ARG A 507 41.27 35.29 -39.84
CA ARG A 507 41.76 33.91 -39.75
C ARG A 507 41.48 33.35 -38.36
N MET A 508 40.62 32.34 -38.27
CA MET A 508 40.40 31.61 -37.03
C MET A 508 41.04 30.24 -37.08
N LYS A 509 41.68 29.88 -35.96
CA LYS A 509 42.24 28.55 -35.77
C LYS A 509 41.12 27.60 -35.35
N ILE A 510 40.93 26.56 -36.15
CA ILE A 510 40.04 25.45 -35.86
C ILE A 510 40.83 24.14 -35.83
N TYR A 511 40.33 23.16 -35.09
CA TYR A 511 40.98 21.87 -34.92
C TYR A 511 40.16 20.79 -35.64
N ARG A 512 40.81 19.97 -36.47
CA ARG A 512 40.18 18.91 -37.25
C ARG A 512 40.87 17.57 -37.06
N SER A 513 40.07 16.52 -36.91
CA SER A 513 40.48 15.12 -36.98
C SER A 513 39.25 14.28 -37.35
N ASP A 514 39.45 13.04 -37.79
CA ASP A 514 38.33 12.13 -38.10
C ASP A 514 37.46 11.87 -36.85
N GLU A 515 38.05 11.85 -35.65
CA GLU A 515 37.36 11.70 -34.37
C GLU A 515 36.52 12.93 -34.05
N ARG A 516 37.06 14.15 -34.23
CA ARG A 516 36.32 15.41 -34.04
C ARG A 516 35.15 15.51 -35.02
N LEU A 517 35.33 15.09 -36.26
CA LEU A 517 34.25 15.08 -37.27
C LEU A 517 33.12 14.12 -36.88
N LYS A 518 33.45 12.91 -36.38
CA LYS A 518 32.45 11.97 -35.87
C LYS A 518 31.76 12.49 -34.61
N ALA A 519 32.49 13.15 -33.71
CA ALA A 519 31.93 13.79 -32.53
C ALA A 519 30.93 14.89 -32.91
N LEU A 520 31.29 15.75 -33.87
CA LEU A 520 30.38 16.77 -34.42
C LEU A 520 29.13 16.14 -35.05
N GLN A 521 29.30 15.05 -35.79
CA GLN A 521 28.18 14.31 -36.39
C GLN A 521 27.23 13.71 -35.34
N LEU A 522 27.75 13.21 -34.21
CA LEU A 522 26.94 12.77 -33.06
C LEU A 522 26.20 13.94 -32.41
N CYS A 523 26.82 15.13 -32.34
CA CYS A 523 26.17 16.35 -31.88
C CYS A 523 25.15 16.92 -32.89
N GLY A 524 24.96 16.29 -34.05
CA GLY A 524 24.06 16.76 -35.11
C GLY A 524 24.65 17.85 -36.02
N TRP A 525 25.87 18.32 -35.72
CA TRP A 525 26.65 19.26 -36.54
C TRP A 525 27.30 18.49 -37.70
N GLY A 526 26.56 18.31 -38.80
CA GLY A 526 27.02 17.54 -39.95
C GLY A 526 28.14 18.25 -40.72
N PHE A 527 29.35 17.71 -40.74
CA PHE A 527 30.44 18.24 -41.57
C PHE A 527 30.47 17.52 -42.92
N ASP A 528 30.22 18.24 -44.01
CA ASP A 528 30.55 17.74 -45.35
C ASP A 528 31.93 18.25 -45.76
N LYS A 529 32.76 17.38 -46.36
CA LYS A 529 34.19 17.62 -46.60
C LYS A 529 34.47 18.84 -47.50
N SER A 530 33.46 19.36 -48.20
CA SER A 530 33.56 20.48 -49.14
C SER A 530 32.84 21.75 -48.70
N SER A 531 32.02 21.73 -47.65
CA SER A 531 31.22 22.88 -47.22
C SER A 531 30.80 22.72 -45.76
N LEU A 532 31.22 23.65 -44.89
CA LEU A 532 30.85 23.70 -43.47
C LEU A 532 29.32 23.82 -43.29
N SER A 533 28.54 22.74 -43.36
CA SER A 533 27.10 22.62 -43.02
C SER A 533 26.21 23.87 -43.22
N THR A 534 25.71 24.11 -44.43
CA THR A 534 24.50 24.96 -44.62
C THR A 534 23.25 24.18 -44.21
N ALA A 535 23.20 22.89 -44.55
CA ALA A 535 22.03 22.04 -44.32
C ALA A 535 21.57 21.93 -42.86
N PHE A 536 22.47 21.96 -41.87
CA PHE A 536 22.08 21.97 -40.46
C PHE A 536 21.44 23.30 -40.05
N ILE A 537 22.04 24.42 -40.49
CA ILE A 537 21.52 25.77 -40.26
C ILE A 537 20.13 25.91 -40.90
N ASP A 538 19.97 25.43 -42.13
CA ASP A 538 18.70 25.48 -42.86
C ASP A 538 17.61 24.62 -42.19
N ARG A 539 17.98 23.47 -41.58
CA ARG A 539 17.05 22.67 -40.77
C ARG A 539 16.61 23.41 -39.50
N LEU A 540 17.54 24.05 -38.79
CA LEU A 540 17.20 24.81 -37.58
C LEU A 540 16.24 25.96 -37.90
N GLU A 541 16.49 26.66 -39.02
CA GLU A 541 15.61 27.71 -39.54
C GLU A 541 14.20 27.16 -39.86
N GLN A 542 14.10 25.98 -40.50
CA GLN A 542 12.81 25.32 -40.76
C GLN A 542 12.05 24.90 -39.49
N HIS A 543 12.76 24.57 -38.40
CA HIS A 543 12.14 24.20 -37.11
C HIS A 543 11.82 25.44 -36.25
N GLY A 544 12.10 26.66 -36.73
CA GLY A 544 11.84 27.90 -36.02
C GLY A 544 12.86 28.24 -34.92
N GLU A 545 13.98 27.52 -34.84
CA GLU A 545 15.07 27.79 -33.88
C GLU A 545 16.05 28.85 -34.43
N VAL A 546 15.56 30.07 -34.63
CA VAL A 546 16.23 31.16 -35.36
C VAL A 546 17.53 31.62 -34.67
N GLU A 547 17.50 31.87 -33.36
CA GLU A 547 18.66 32.35 -32.59
C GLU A 547 19.79 31.33 -32.58
N ARG A 548 19.43 30.05 -32.40
CA ARG A 548 20.37 28.92 -32.48
C ARG A 548 20.97 28.81 -33.88
N ALA A 549 20.15 28.90 -34.94
CA ALA A 549 20.63 28.86 -36.32
C ALA A 549 21.62 30.00 -36.62
N ALA A 550 21.31 31.22 -36.16
CA ALA A 550 22.17 32.39 -36.30
C ALA A 550 23.50 32.23 -35.54
N ALA A 551 23.46 31.72 -34.31
CA ALA A 551 24.66 31.46 -33.52
C ALA A 551 25.56 30.40 -34.16
N VAL A 552 25.00 29.28 -34.62
CA VAL A 552 25.75 28.24 -35.36
C VAL A 552 26.34 28.80 -36.66
N ALA A 553 25.63 29.70 -37.37
CA ALA A 553 26.17 30.39 -38.54
C ALA A 553 27.37 31.29 -38.21
N VAL A 554 27.35 31.99 -37.07
CA VAL A 554 28.50 32.76 -36.56
C VAL A 554 29.66 31.83 -36.18
N PHE A 555 29.40 30.75 -35.44
CA PHE A 555 30.42 29.78 -35.05
C PHE A 555 31.01 29.00 -36.24
N THR A 556 30.34 28.96 -37.38
CA THR A 556 30.86 28.38 -38.63
C THR A 556 31.44 29.43 -39.58
N LEU A 557 31.65 30.66 -39.09
CA LEU A 557 32.32 31.77 -39.76
C LEU A 557 31.58 32.33 -40.98
N ARG A 558 30.24 32.28 -40.94
CA ARG A 558 29.33 32.80 -41.98
C ARG A 558 28.48 33.95 -41.48
N LEU A 559 29.13 35.08 -41.19
CA LEU A 559 28.49 36.25 -40.62
C LEU A 559 27.32 36.77 -41.48
N ARG A 560 27.47 36.79 -42.81
CA ARG A 560 26.40 37.21 -43.73
C ARG A 560 25.14 36.33 -43.64
N ARG A 561 25.30 35.01 -43.49
CA ARG A 561 24.15 34.08 -43.35
C ARG A 561 23.47 34.27 -42.00
N ALA A 562 24.23 34.51 -40.93
CA ALA A 562 23.65 34.81 -39.61
C ALA A 562 22.79 36.08 -39.63
N ILE A 563 23.27 37.16 -40.28
CA ILE A 563 22.53 38.42 -40.43
C ILE A 563 21.25 38.20 -41.25
N GLN A 564 21.31 37.41 -42.33
CA GLN A 564 20.14 37.06 -43.14
C GLN A 564 19.07 36.33 -42.31
N ILE A 565 19.46 35.27 -41.59
CA ILE A 565 18.54 34.49 -40.75
C ILE A 565 17.83 35.39 -39.74
N LEU A 566 18.56 36.28 -39.06
CA LEU A 566 17.97 37.19 -38.08
C LEU A 566 17.04 38.23 -38.72
N ASN A 567 17.39 38.78 -39.89
CA ASN A 567 16.59 39.80 -40.58
C ASN A 567 15.34 39.23 -41.24
N ASP A 568 15.42 38.06 -41.85
CA ASP A 568 14.31 37.43 -42.56
C ASP A 568 13.22 37.02 -41.56
N ASN A 569 13.63 36.40 -40.44
CA ASN A 569 12.73 35.98 -39.36
C ASN A 569 12.32 37.11 -38.40
N ALA A 570 12.80 38.34 -38.61
CA ALA A 570 12.34 39.53 -37.89
C ALA A 570 11.23 40.30 -38.64
N LYS A 571 11.04 40.04 -39.94
CA LYS A 571 9.99 40.67 -40.76
C LYS A 571 8.65 39.92 -40.71
N ASP A 572 8.67 38.62 -40.47
CA ASP A 572 7.47 37.77 -40.51
C ASP A 572 6.56 37.89 -39.27
N ASN A 573 6.98 38.60 -38.21
CA ASN A 573 6.31 38.61 -36.90
C ASN A 573 5.66 39.95 -36.50
N ASP A 574 5.28 40.80 -37.46
CA ASP A 574 4.74 42.15 -37.23
C ASP A 574 3.40 42.23 -36.45
N ASN A 575 2.78 41.09 -36.11
CA ASN A 575 1.51 41.03 -35.39
C ASN A 575 1.64 40.90 -33.86
N ASP A 576 2.81 40.59 -33.31
CA ASP A 576 3.04 40.56 -31.87
C ASP A 576 4.22 41.46 -31.50
N LYS A 577 4.00 42.43 -30.61
CA LYS A 577 5.04 43.31 -30.03
C LYS A 577 5.94 42.53 -29.08
N ASP A 578 6.59 41.48 -29.58
CA ASP A 578 7.37 40.59 -28.77
C ASP A 578 8.79 41.13 -28.63
N THR A 579 9.28 41.23 -27.39
CA THR A 579 10.59 41.83 -27.05
C THR A 579 11.74 41.11 -27.75
N GLN A 580 11.54 39.85 -28.15
CA GLN A 580 12.54 39.04 -28.86
C GLN A 580 12.76 39.47 -30.31
N SER A 581 11.72 39.93 -31.03
CA SER A 581 11.87 40.42 -32.42
C SER A 581 12.75 41.67 -32.49
N SER A 582 12.56 42.59 -31.54
CA SER A 582 13.40 43.78 -31.37
C SER A 582 14.85 43.41 -31.07
N ASN A 583 15.09 42.42 -30.21
CA ASN A 583 16.43 41.93 -29.91
C ASN A 583 17.10 41.32 -31.15
N ARG A 584 16.39 40.52 -31.97
CA ARG A 584 16.94 39.94 -33.21
C ARG A 584 17.42 41.01 -34.20
N ASN A 585 16.63 42.06 -34.42
CA ASN A 585 17.00 43.19 -35.28
C ASN A 585 18.20 43.97 -34.72
N LEU A 586 18.21 44.24 -33.42
CA LEU A 586 19.34 44.89 -32.74
C LEU A 586 20.63 44.08 -32.86
N VAL A 587 20.56 42.76 -32.70
CA VAL A 587 21.72 41.88 -32.86
C VAL A 587 22.15 41.84 -34.32
N ALA A 588 21.24 41.73 -35.29
CA ALA A 588 21.60 41.78 -36.72
C ALA A 588 22.31 43.08 -37.11
N MET A 589 21.85 44.22 -36.58
CA MET A 589 22.53 45.51 -36.74
C MET A 589 23.91 45.50 -36.08
N ALA A 590 24.03 45.01 -34.84
CA ALA A 590 25.31 44.93 -34.15
C ALA A 590 26.33 44.04 -34.88
N LEU A 591 25.90 42.90 -35.43
CA LEU A 591 26.73 42.00 -36.24
C LEU A 591 27.22 42.65 -37.53
N SER A 592 26.39 43.50 -38.16
CA SER A 592 26.77 44.21 -39.39
C SER A 592 27.89 45.25 -39.16
N GLY A 593 27.99 45.78 -37.95
CA GLY A 593 29.01 46.76 -37.53
C GLY A 593 30.27 46.15 -36.93
N PHE A 594 30.41 44.81 -36.93
CA PHE A 594 31.55 44.14 -36.34
C PHE A 594 32.85 44.40 -37.13
N THR A 595 33.91 44.78 -36.41
CA THR A 595 35.28 44.93 -36.92
C THR A 595 36.29 44.32 -35.94
N ASP A 596 37.33 43.65 -36.43
CA ASP A 596 38.30 42.90 -35.61
C ASP A 596 39.26 43.75 -34.77
N ASP A 597 39.19 45.08 -34.86
CA ASP A 597 40.12 45.91 -34.12
C ASP A 597 39.91 45.74 -32.60
N LYS A 598 41.02 45.45 -31.89
CA LYS A 598 41.04 45.01 -30.49
C LYS A 598 40.56 46.10 -29.54
N ASN A 599 40.61 47.36 -29.96
CA ASN A 599 40.24 48.54 -29.19
C ASN A 599 39.08 49.32 -29.85
N THR A 600 38.00 48.62 -30.21
CA THR A 600 36.83 49.26 -30.83
C THR A 600 35.79 49.64 -29.80
N LEU A 601 35.22 50.84 -29.95
CA LEU A 601 34.01 51.29 -29.24
C LEU A 601 32.88 50.25 -29.35
N TRP A 602 32.85 49.47 -30.43
CA TRP A 602 31.94 48.35 -30.62
C TRP A 602 32.08 47.29 -29.50
N LYS A 603 33.30 46.86 -29.15
CA LYS A 603 33.52 45.85 -28.09
C LYS A 603 33.14 46.37 -26.70
N GLU A 604 33.42 47.65 -26.42
CA GLU A 604 33.01 48.30 -25.16
C GLU A 604 31.49 48.39 -25.02
N MET A 605 30.77 48.64 -26.12
CA MET A 605 29.30 48.72 -26.13
C MET A 605 28.63 47.34 -26.11
N CYS A 606 29.23 46.33 -26.76
CA CYS A 606 28.64 45.00 -26.88
C CYS A 606 28.71 44.16 -25.59
N GLY A 607 29.71 44.39 -24.74
CA GLY A 607 29.83 43.69 -23.44
C GLY A 607 28.60 43.88 -22.54
N PRO A 608 28.25 45.11 -22.13
CA PRO A 608 27.07 45.39 -21.33
C PRO A 608 25.76 45.01 -22.04
N PHE A 609 25.69 45.22 -23.36
CA PHE A 609 24.52 44.86 -24.15
C PHE A 609 24.24 43.36 -24.16
N SER A 610 25.29 42.52 -24.29
CA SER A 610 25.13 41.06 -24.28
C SER A 610 24.45 40.56 -23.00
N THR A 611 24.76 41.14 -21.83
CA THR A 611 24.16 40.74 -20.55
C THR A 611 22.67 41.07 -20.43
N GLN A 612 22.15 41.98 -21.27
CA GLN A 612 20.74 42.36 -21.30
C GLN A 612 19.89 41.42 -22.17
N LEU A 613 20.53 40.57 -22.99
CA LEU A 613 19.84 39.64 -23.86
C LEU A 613 19.38 38.41 -23.08
N LYS A 614 18.08 38.11 -23.17
CA LYS A 614 17.47 36.94 -22.52
C LYS A 614 17.90 35.62 -23.16
N ASP A 615 18.08 35.59 -24.48
CA ASP A 615 18.40 34.38 -25.22
C ASP A 615 19.91 34.01 -25.11
N PRO A 616 20.25 32.78 -24.72
CA PRO A 616 21.64 32.34 -24.53
C PRO A 616 22.45 32.28 -25.82
N TYR A 617 21.84 31.97 -26.96
CA TYR A 617 22.54 31.88 -28.24
C TYR A 617 22.94 33.26 -28.73
N LEU A 618 22.08 34.27 -28.55
CA LEU A 618 22.44 35.66 -28.86
C LEU A 618 23.59 36.17 -27.97
N ARG A 619 23.61 35.81 -26.67
CA ARG A 619 24.75 36.10 -25.78
C ARG A 619 26.03 35.42 -26.25
N ALA A 620 25.94 34.15 -26.59
CA ALA A 620 27.08 33.35 -27.05
C ALA A 620 27.69 33.89 -28.35
N MET A 621 26.88 34.48 -29.24
CA MET A 621 27.38 35.18 -30.44
C MET A 621 28.28 36.36 -30.08
N PHE A 622 27.88 37.20 -29.12
CA PHE A 622 28.73 38.30 -28.66
C PHE A 622 29.95 37.80 -27.91
N ALA A 623 29.82 36.78 -27.06
CA ALA A 623 30.96 36.18 -26.38
C ALA A 623 32.02 35.68 -27.38
N PHE A 624 31.60 35.09 -28.50
CA PHE A 624 32.50 34.66 -29.57
C PHE A 624 33.17 35.80 -30.33
N LEU A 625 32.48 36.92 -30.53
CA LEU A 625 32.99 38.07 -31.28
C LEU A 625 33.86 39.01 -30.43
N VAL A 626 33.55 39.14 -29.14
CA VAL A 626 34.26 40.01 -28.21
C VAL A 626 35.54 39.33 -27.71
N ASN A 627 35.47 38.05 -27.36
CA ASN A 627 36.62 37.31 -26.89
C ASN A 627 37.46 36.83 -28.08
N GLY A 628 38.72 37.26 -28.13
CA GLY A 628 39.66 36.82 -29.17
C GLY A 628 40.00 35.33 -29.07
N SER A 629 40.73 34.80 -30.05
CA SER A 629 41.11 33.39 -30.12
C SER A 629 41.76 32.88 -28.82
N GLY A 630 41.05 32.07 -28.04
CA GLY A 630 41.64 31.30 -26.92
C GLY A 630 40.87 31.32 -25.59
N ASP A 631 39.95 32.26 -25.39
CA ASP A 631 39.06 32.33 -24.21
C ASP A 631 37.60 32.19 -24.65
N TYR A 632 37.00 31.03 -24.35
CA TYR A 632 35.64 30.69 -24.76
C TYR A 632 34.73 30.36 -23.57
N ASP A 633 35.13 30.72 -22.34
CA ASP A 633 34.41 30.35 -21.13
C ASP A 633 32.98 30.92 -21.14
N GLY A 634 32.77 32.10 -21.71
CA GLY A 634 31.45 32.70 -21.91
C GLY A 634 30.49 31.92 -22.83
N ILE A 635 30.96 30.92 -23.57
CA ILE A 635 30.13 30.02 -24.39
C ILE A 635 30.06 28.63 -23.74
N LEU A 636 31.21 28.13 -23.25
CA LEU A 636 31.33 26.79 -22.67
C LEU A 636 30.58 26.67 -21.32
N GLU A 637 30.53 27.75 -20.53
CA GLU A 637 29.88 27.78 -19.22
C GLU A 637 28.45 28.38 -19.24
N GLU A 638 27.96 28.82 -20.40
CA GLU A 638 26.61 29.36 -20.57
C GLU A 638 25.56 28.30 -20.21
N LYS A 639 24.75 28.56 -19.18
CA LYS A 639 23.92 27.55 -18.52
C LYS A 639 22.71 27.13 -19.34
N ASP A 640 22.11 28.08 -20.06
CA ASP A 640 20.85 27.87 -20.79
C ASP A 640 21.09 27.46 -22.26
N MET A 641 22.35 27.35 -22.69
CA MET A 641 22.71 26.86 -24.02
C MET A 641 22.75 25.33 -24.03
N LEU A 642 22.20 24.72 -25.09
CA LEU A 642 22.18 23.25 -25.23
C LEU A 642 23.59 22.68 -25.08
N VAL A 643 23.70 21.67 -24.22
CA VAL A 643 24.95 20.97 -23.90
C VAL A 643 25.61 20.42 -25.19
N VAL A 644 24.78 19.93 -26.11
CA VAL A 644 25.19 19.39 -27.42
C VAL A 644 25.95 20.44 -28.25
N ASP A 645 25.47 21.68 -28.29
CA ASP A 645 26.09 22.75 -29.08
C ASP A 645 27.37 23.27 -28.40
N ARG A 646 27.41 23.32 -27.07
CA ARG A 646 28.63 23.66 -26.32
C ARG A 646 29.74 22.62 -26.54
N ALA A 647 29.38 21.33 -26.54
CA ALA A 647 30.31 20.26 -26.86
C ALA A 647 30.78 20.30 -28.32
N ALA A 648 29.88 20.58 -29.28
CA ALA A 648 30.24 20.75 -30.68
C ALA A 648 31.19 21.95 -30.89
N PHE A 649 30.90 23.09 -30.26
CA PHE A 649 31.77 24.27 -30.27
C PHE A 649 33.16 23.95 -29.71
N ALA A 650 33.22 23.26 -28.57
CA ALA A 650 34.48 22.79 -27.98
C ALA A 650 35.28 21.90 -28.95
N CYS A 651 34.61 20.97 -29.65
CA CYS A 651 35.23 20.12 -30.66
C CYS A 651 35.79 20.90 -31.86
N MET A 652 35.32 22.12 -32.15
CA MET A 652 35.86 22.95 -33.23
C MET A 652 37.04 23.82 -32.79
N TYR A 653 36.96 24.43 -31.60
CA TYR A 653 37.83 25.54 -31.22
C TYR A 653 38.83 25.26 -30.10
N LEU A 654 38.63 24.21 -29.29
CA LEU A 654 39.57 23.89 -28.21
C LEU A 654 40.74 23.02 -28.68
N PRO A 655 41.98 23.31 -28.24
CA PRO A 655 43.12 22.39 -28.37
C PRO A 655 42.84 21.04 -27.69
N ASP A 656 43.51 19.97 -28.12
CA ASP A 656 43.26 18.59 -27.67
C ASP A 656 43.27 18.43 -26.14
N ALA A 657 44.25 19.04 -25.44
CA ALA A 657 44.35 18.96 -23.98
C ALA A 657 43.16 19.62 -23.27
N LYS A 658 42.82 20.87 -23.65
CA LYS A 658 41.68 21.60 -23.10
C LYS A 658 40.34 20.94 -23.44
N LEU A 659 40.21 20.38 -24.64
CA LEU A 659 39.01 19.64 -25.04
C LEU A 659 38.82 18.40 -24.17
N CYS A 660 39.90 17.65 -23.90
CA CYS A 660 39.85 16.48 -23.04
C CYS A 660 39.38 16.82 -21.62
N GLU A 661 39.99 17.84 -21.01
CA GLU A 661 39.60 18.34 -19.68
C GLU A 661 38.14 18.82 -19.65
N TYR A 662 37.72 19.58 -20.67
CA TYR A 662 36.36 20.07 -20.77
C TYR A 662 35.33 18.95 -20.88
N ILE A 663 35.54 17.98 -21.77
CA ILE A 663 34.60 16.86 -21.97
C ILE A 663 34.51 15.99 -20.71
N HIS A 664 35.61 15.73 -20.01
CA HIS A 664 35.59 15.01 -18.74
C HIS A 664 34.84 15.78 -17.65
N SER A 665 35.11 17.08 -17.50
CA SER A 665 34.42 17.93 -16.52
C SER A 665 32.91 18.01 -16.80
N LEU A 666 32.54 18.24 -18.05
CA LEU A 666 31.15 18.33 -18.49
C LEU A 666 30.41 17.00 -18.26
N MET A 667 31.03 15.88 -18.64
CA MET A 667 30.46 14.55 -18.43
C MET A 667 30.26 14.25 -16.93
N ALA A 668 31.27 14.50 -16.09
CA ALA A 668 31.17 14.28 -14.65
C ALA A 668 30.07 15.13 -14.00
N ASN A 669 29.89 16.38 -14.45
CA ASN A 669 28.81 17.27 -13.99
C ASN A 669 27.42 16.72 -14.37
N LEU A 670 27.25 16.27 -15.61
CA LEU A 670 25.97 15.74 -16.11
C LEU A 670 25.62 14.39 -15.47
N ILE A 671 26.60 13.51 -15.31
CA ILE A 671 26.44 12.27 -14.55
C ILE A 671 26.03 12.59 -13.11
N GLY A 672 26.73 13.49 -12.41
CA GLY A 672 26.41 13.85 -11.03
C GLY A 672 24.98 14.41 -10.85
N LYS A 673 24.49 15.14 -11.85
CA LYS A 673 23.11 15.66 -11.90
C LYS A 673 22.06 14.62 -12.34
N GLY A 674 22.47 13.52 -12.98
CA GLY A 674 21.55 12.56 -13.61
C GLY A 674 20.84 13.12 -14.85
N SER A 675 21.45 14.08 -15.57
CA SER A 675 20.83 14.72 -16.74
C SER A 675 21.02 13.88 -18.00
N LEU A 676 19.91 13.44 -18.59
CA LEU A 676 19.90 12.58 -19.78
C LEU A 676 20.54 13.23 -21.02
N ASP A 677 20.66 14.55 -21.05
CA ASP A 677 21.44 15.27 -22.07
C ASP A 677 22.91 14.83 -22.12
N GLY A 678 23.46 14.24 -21.05
CA GLY A 678 24.81 13.68 -21.05
C GLY A 678 24.99 12.44 -21.95
N ILE A 679 23.90 11.83 -22.44
CA ILE A 679 23.95 10.54 -23.14
C ILE A 679 24.80 10.59 -24.43
N PHE A 680 24.85 11.74 -25.11
CA PHE A 680 25.67 11.87 -26.32
C PHE A 680 27.17 11.91 -26.01
N LEU A 681 27.57 12.29 -24.78
CA LEU A 681 28.96 12.28 -24.33
C LEU A 681 29.40 10.89 -23.89
N THR A 682 28.56 10.22 -23.09
CA THR A 682 28.84 8.89 -22.52
C THR A 682 28.64 7.77 -23.54
N GLY A 683 27.67 7.94 -24.45
CA GLY A 683 27.10 6.84 -25.21
C GLY A 683 26.42 5.82 -24.31
N LEU A 684 26.10 4.66 -24.85
CA LEU A 684 25.67 3.50 -24.07
C LEU A 684 26.87 2.62 -23.77
N THR A 685 27.78 3.20 -23.00
CA THR A 685 29.00 2.58 -22.45
C THR A 685 28.85 2.44 -20.93
N VAL A 686 29.91 2.04 -20.22
CA VAL A 686 29.90 1.98 -18.74
C VAL A 686 29.56 3.35 -18.14
N ASP A 687 30.14 4.45 -18.65
CA ASP A 687 29.81 5.80 -18.21
C ASP A 687 28.33 6.15 -18.47
N GLY A 688 27.74 5.57 -19.53
CA GLY A 688 26.33 5.74 -19.86
C GLY A 688 25.41 4.98 -18.91
N LEU A 689 25.84 3.83 -18.40
CA LEU A 689 25.14 3.13 -17.34
C LEU A 689 25.21 3.91 -16.03
N ASP A 690 26.34 4.55 -15.71
CA ASP A 690 26.46 5.42 -14.53
C ASP A 690 25.52 6.63 -14.62
N LEU A 691 25.37 7.21 -15.83
CA LEU A 691 24.40 8.28 -16.07
C LEU A 691 22.95 7.81 -15.84
N LEU A 692 22.58 6.67 -16.42
CA LEU A 692 21.24 6.10 -16.27
C LEU A 692 20.95 5.67 -14.82
N GLU A 693 21.94 5.14 -14.11
CA GLU A 693 21.84 4.81 -12.69
C GLU A 693 21.51 6.06 -11.88
N ARG A 694 22.28 7.14 -12.07
CA ARG A 694 22.01 8.39 -11.36
C ARG A 694 20.66 8.99 -11.73
N TYR A 695 20.23 8.89 -12.99
CA TYR A 695 18.90 9.29 -13.41
C TYR A 695 17.80 8.50 -12.69
N VAL A 696 17.93 7.16 -12.61
CA VAL A 696 16.98 6.30 -11.90
C VAL A 696 16.97 6.61 -10.40
N ASP A 697 18.12 6.83 -9.78
CA ASP A 697 18.22 7.18 -8.36
C ASP A 697 17.52 8.51 -8.02
N MET A 698 17.56 9.47 -8.94
CA MET A 698 16.97 10.81 -8.75
C MET A 698 15.48 10.86 -9.12
N SER A 699 15.06 10.09 -10.13
CA SER A 699 13.70 10.17 -10.70
C SER A 699 12.80 9.00 -10.32
N GLY A 700 13.35 7.82 -10.02
CA GLY A 700 12.63 6.55 -9.90
C GLY A 700 12.17 5.96 -11.25
N ASP A 701 12.49 6.58 -12.39
CA ASP A 701 12.03 6.16 -13.72
C ASP A 701 12.84 4.98 -14.29
N VAL A 702 12.63 3.82 -13.68
CA VAL A 702 13.23 2.55 -14.12
C VAL A 702 12.71 2.07 -15.48
N GLN A 703 11.51 2.51 -15.87
CA GLN A 703 10.90 2.19 -17.15
C GLN A 703 11.74 2.74 -18.31
N THR A 704 12.08 4.04 -18.27
CA THR A 704 12.88 4.67 -19.33
C THR A 704 14.25 3.99 -19.47
N ALA A 705 14.96 3.78 -18.36
CA ALA A 705 16.26 3.10 -18.38
C ALA A 705 16.16 1.71 -19.03
N SER A 706 15.16 0.91 -18.63
CA SER A 706 14.93 -0.44 -19.18
C SER A 706 14.62 -0.42 -20.68
N CYS A 707 13.77 0.52 -21.13
CA CYS A 707 13.37 0.62 -22.52
C CYS A 707 14.51 1.07 -23.44
N VAL A 708 15.29 2.08 -23.01
CA VAL A 708 16.46 2.59 -23.75
C VAL A 708 17.49 1.48 -23.96
N ILE A 709 17.76 0.70 -22.90
CA ILE A 709 18.70 -0.43 -22.93
C ILE A 709 18.23 -1.50 -23.91
N ILE A 710 16.98 -1.94 -23.83
CA ILE A 710 16.47 -3.00 -24.73
C ILE A 710 16.46 -2.53 -26.19
N GLN A 711 16.14 -1.26 -26.41
CA GLN A 711 16.21 -0.66 -27.74
C GLN A 711 17.63 -0.64 -28.29
N ALA A 712 18.62 -0.36 -27.45
CA ALA A 712 19.99 -0.13 -27.88
C ALA A 712 20.89 -1.38 -27.89
N LEU A 713 20.61 -2.38 -27.05
CA LEU A 713 21.58 -3.43 -26.70
C LEU A 713 21.15 -4.86 -27.10
N PRO A 714 20.79 -5.16 -28.36
CA PRO A 714 20.55 -6.55 -28.75
C PRO A 714 21.76 -7.49 -28.55
N ASN A 715 23.02 -7.01 -28.57
CA ASN A 715 24.21 -7.90 -28.68
C ASN A 715 25.56 -7.32 -28.16
N THR A 716 25.58 -6.59 -27.04
CA THR A 716 26.81 -5.93 -26.52
C THR A 716 27.41 -6.60 -25.28
N GLU A 717 28.73 -6.42 -25.08
CA GLU A 717 29.51 -6.83 -23.88
C GLU A 717 28.99 -6.29 -22.53
N LEU A 718 28.05 -5.34 -22.54
CA LEU A 718 27.40 -4.77 -21.36
C LEU A 718 26.24 -5.61 -20.82
N SER A 719 25.77 -6.61 -21.58
CA SER A 719 24.69 -7.53 -21.15
C SER A 719 24.90 -8.23 -19.80
N PRO A 720 26.11 -8.56 -19.32
CA PRO A 720 26.30 -9.16 -18.01
C PRO A 720 26.31 -8.15 -16.84
N ASP A 721 26.20 -6.84 -17.08
CA ASP A 721 26.14 -5.86 -15.99
C ASP A 721 24.88 -6.08 -15.11
N PRO A 722 25.04 -6.26 -13.78
CA PRO A 722 23.93 -6.58 -12.89
C PRO A 722 22.88 -5.46 -12.79
N ARG A 723 23.25 -4.20 -13.04
CA ARG A 723 22.34 -3.06 -12.99
C ARG A 723 21.25 -3.16 -14.03
N ILE A 724 21.63 -3.55 -15.26
CA ILE A 724 20.70 -3.74 -16.39
C ILE A 724 19.64 -4.77 -16.04
N ARG A 725 20.07 -5.93 -15.52
CA ARG A 725 19.15 -6.99 -15.09
C ARG A 725 18.22 -6.48 -13.99
N THR A 726 18.75 -5.73 -13.03
CA THR A 726 17.97 -5.18 -11.92
C THR A 726 16.90 -4.20 -12.39
N TRP A 727 17.23 -3.29 -13.30
CA TRP A 727 16.25 -2.34 -13.86
C TRP A 727 15.16 -3.06 -14.65
N ILE A 728 15.55 -3.98 -15.54
CA ILE A 728 14.61 -4.76 -16.33
C ILE A 728 13.66 -5.51 -15.38
N GLU A 729 14.19 -6.34 -14.48
CA GLU A 729 13.40 -7.15 -13.53
C GLU A 729 12.52 -6.30 -12.61
N SER A 730 12.99 -5.12 -12.19
CA SER A 730 12.18 -4.17 -11.40
C SER A 730 11.00 -3.64 -12.21
N TYR A 731 11.21 -3.25 -13.47
CA TYR A 731 10.11 -2.82 -14.34
C TYR A 731 9.13 -3.96 -14.63
N ARG A 732 9.60 -5.21 -14.77
CA ARG A 732 8.70 -6.39 -14.83
C ARG A 732 7.82 -6.49 -13.60
N GLY A 733 8.44 -6.43 -12.43
CA GLY A 733 7.75 -6.53 -11.15
C GLY A 733 6.72 -5.43 -10.99
N LEU A 734 7.01 -4.21 -11.45
CA LEU A 734 6.02 -3.12 -11.46
C LEU A 734 4.83 -3.42 -12.37
N LEU A 735 5.06 -3.88 -13.61
CA LEU A 735 3.98 -4.26 -14.52
C LEU A 735 3.12 -5.40 -13.93
N ASP A 736 3.74 -6.38 -13.30
CA ASP A 736 3.06 -7.50 -12.64
C ASP A 736 2.24 -7.02 -11.42
N CYS A 737 2.83 -6.16 -10.58
CA CYS A 737 2.14 -5.52 -9.46
C CYS A 737 0.94 -4.71 -9.92
N TRP A 738 1.05 -3.95 -11.00
CA TRP A 738 -0.05 -3.20 -11.63
C TRP A 738 -1.00 -4.07 -12.46
N ARG A 739 -0.75 -5.39 -12.53
CA ARG A 739 -1.54 -6.36 -13.29
C ARG A 739 -1.60 -6.07 -14.80
N LEU A 740 -0.58 -5.39 -15.33
CA LEU A 740 -0.42 -5.09 -16.76
C LEU A 740 0.25 -6.25 -17.49
N TRP A 741 -0.35 -7.44 -17.40
CA TRP A 741 0.21 -8.69 -17.94
C TRP A 741 0.43 -8.65 -19.45
N HIS A 742 -0.46 -7.97 -20.19
CA HIS A 742 -0.36 -7.82 -21.65
C HIS A 742 0.83 -6.93 -22.02
N SER A 743 0.93 -5.75 -21.41
CA SER A 743 2.08 -4.84 -21.61
C SER A 743 3.39 -5.52 -21.19
N ARG A 744 3.37 -6.32 -20.11
CA ARG A 744 4.51 -7.15 -19.73
C ARG A 744 4.86 -8.15 -20.82
N ALA A 745 3.89 -8.90 -21.34
CA ALA A 745 4.15 -9.88 -22.39
C ALA A 745 4.73 -9.22 -23.65
N GLU A 746 4.18 -8.08 -24.09
CA GLU A 746 4.68 -7.31 -25.23
C GLU A 746 6.12 -6.84 -25.01
N PHE A 747 6.44 -6.31 -23.82
CA PHE A 747 7.79 -5.92 -23.45
C PHE A 747 8.77 -7.11 -23.49
N ASP A 748 8.36 -8.30 -23.04
CA ASP A 748 9.16 -9.53 -23.14
C ASP A 748 9.35 -10.00 -24.58
N VAL A 749 8.31 -9.93 -25.40
CA VAL A 749 8.40 -10.28 -26.82
C VAL A 749 9.39 -9.35 -27.51
N TYR A 750 9.30 -8.04 -27.26
CA TYR A 750 10.20 -7.05 -27.83
C TYR A 750 11.67 -7.30 -27.42
N ARG A 751 11.91 -7.55 -26.13
CA ARG A 751 13.23 -7.92 -25.61
C ARG A 751 13.80 -9.16 -26.29
N ASN A 752 13.02 -10.24 -26.38
CA ASN A 752 13.47 -11.51 -26.95
C ASN A 752 13.70 -11.43 -28.47
N MET A 753 12.94 -10.57 -29.18
CA MET A 753 13.18 -10.27 -30.60
C MET A 753 14.57 -9.64 -30.81
N CYS A 754 15.00 -8.76 -29.91
CA CYS A 754 16.33 -8.17 -29.94
C CYS A 754 17.42 -9.22 -29.65
N GLU A 755 17.26 -10.05 -28.62
CA GLU A 755 18.30 -11.00 -28.18
C GLU A 755 18.49 -12.23 -29.11
N ASN A 756 17.62 -12.45 -30.12
CA ASN A 756 17.62 -13.67 -30.97
C ASN A 756 17.63 -15.00 -30.17
N MET A 757 17.26 -14.94 -28.89
CA MET A 757 17.22 -16.08 -27.99
C MET A 757 15.83 -16.73 -28.11
N ARG A 758 15.80 -18.03 -28.36
CA ARG A 758 14.53 -18.77 -28.23
C ARG A 758 14.18 -18.82 -26.74
N PRO A 759 13.03 -18.27 -26.32
CA PRO A 759 12.65 -18.32 -24.91
C PRO A 759 12.55 -19.79 -24.49
N GLU A 760 13.09 -20.09 -23.30
CA GLU A 760 12.95 -21.42 -22.71
C GLU A 760 11.46 -21.72 -22.48
N ALA A 761 11.07 -22.98 -22.67
CA ALA A 761 9.70 -23.38 -22.43
C ALA A 761 9.40 -23.25 -20.92
N GLN A 762 8.56 -22.29 -20.54
CA GLN A 762 8.22 -22.01 -19.14
C GLN A 762 7.16 -22.98 -18.58
N VAL A 763 6.41 -23.66 -19.45
CA VAL A 763 5.35 -24.59 -19.07
C VAL A 763 5.52 -25.92 -19.80
N PHE A 764 5.54 -27.00 -19.03
CA PHE A 764 5.61 -28.36 -19.56
C PHE A 764 4.30 -29.09 -19.26
N VAL A 765 3.66 -29.63 -20.30
CA VAL A 765 2.50 -30.51 -20.13
C VAL A 765 2.99 -31.94 -19.91
N SER A 766 2.59 -32.56 -18.79
CA SER A 766 2.89 -33.96 -18.47
C SER A 766 1.63 -34.82 -18.53
N CYS A 767 1.82 -36.11 -18.82
CA CYS A 767 0.73 -37.08 -18.78
C CYS A 767 0.38 -37.45 -17.34
N ASN A 768 -0.87 -37.23 -16.91
CA ASN A 768 -1.35 -37.61 -15.57
C ASN A 768 -1.17 -39.10 -15.25
N PHE A 769 -1.03 -39.97 -16.24
CA PHE A 769 -0.87 -41.40 -16.03
C PHE A 769 0.59 -41.87 -15.89
N CYS A 770 1.53 -41.25 -16.59
CA CYS A 770 2.92 -41.72 -16.61
C CYS A 770 3.96 -40.65 -16.31
N GLY A 771 3.55 -39.42 -16.00
CA GLY A 771 4.41 -38.29 -15.67
C GLY A 771 5.30 -37.74 -16.79
N LYS A 772 5.40 -38.44 -17.93
CA LYS A 772 6.23 -38.04 -19.08
C LYS A 772 5.62 -36.83 -19.81
N SER A 773 6.48 -35.95 -20.33
CA SER A 773 6.06 -34.79 -21.13
C SER A 773 5.31 -35.23 -22.39
N VAL A 774 4.27 -34.47 -22.74
CA VAL A 774 3.46 -34.66 -23.96
C VAL A 774 3.95 -33.73 -25.09
N GLY A 775 4.88 -32.81 -24.82
CA GLY A 775 5.35 -31.79 -25.77
C GLY A 775 6.38 -32.30 -26.80
N TYR A 776 6.21 -31.89 -28.06
CA TYR A 776 6.99 -32.32 -29.23
C TYR A 776 8.50 -32.05 -29.13
N SER A 777 8.92 -30.95 -28.49
CA SER A 777 10.33 -30.53 -28.45
C SER A 777 11.25 -31.52 -27.72
N THR A 778 10.73 -32.34 -26.81
CA THR A 778 11.54 -33.35 -26.08
C THR A 778 11.71 -34.66 -26.86
N LEU A 779 10.82 -34.95 -27.83
CA LEU A 779 10.86 -36.16 -28.65
C LEU A 779 11.71 -36.00 -29.91
N ALA A 780 11.77 -34.79 -30.49
CA ALA A 780 12.55 -34.51 -31.70
C ALA A 780 14.08 -34.60 -31.48
N SER A 781 14.57 -34.44 -30.25
CA SER A 781 16.02 -34.48 -29.96
C SER A 781 16.60 -35.90 -29.82
N ARG A 782 15.76 -36.96 -29.72
CA ARG A 782 16.24 -38.33 -29.46
C ARG A 782 16.28 -39.26 -30.67
N ASN A 783 15.58 -38.96 -31.78
CA ASN A 783 15.50 -39.87 -32.94
C ASN A 783 15.87 -39.20 -34.27
N ARG A 784 17.14 -38.79 -34.43
CA ARG A 784 17.73 -38.47 -35.75
C ARG A 784 18.36 -39.68 -36.46
N ARG A 785 18.04 -40.91 -36.06
CA ARG A 785 18.43 -42.12 -36.81
C ARG A 785 17.25 -43.09 -36.86
N MET A 786 16.93 -43.53 -38.09
CA MET A 786 15.96 -44.57 -38.47
C MET A 786 14.50 -44.12 -38.63
N PHE A 787 14.12 -43.67 -39.82
CA PHE A 787 13.29 -44.41 -40.80
C PHE A 787 12.73 -43.46 -41.86
N SER A 788 13.17 -43.66 -43.09
CA SER A 788 12.49 -43.19 -44.30
C SER A 788 11.16 -43.93 -44.40
N SER A 789 10.05 -43.23 -44.16
CA SER A 789 8.75 -43.60 -44.71
C SER A 789 7.86 -42.37 -44.80
N THR A 790 7.45 -42.06 -46.03
CA THR A 790 6.69 -40.88 -46.46
C THR A 790 5.20 -40.93 -46.08
N LEU A 791 4.83 -41.51 -44.93
CA LEU A 791 3.42 -41.69 -44.53
C LEU A 791 3.09 -41.40 -43.06
N ALA A 792 4.03 -40.91 -42.24
CA ALA A 792 3.81 -40.72 -40.79
C ALA A 792 3.57 -39.27 -40.32
N LEU A 793 3.24 -38.32 -41.21
CA LEU A 793 3.12 -36.89 -40.84
C LEU A 793 1.69 -36.40 -40.49
N LYS A 794 0.73 -37.30 -40.23
CA LYS A 794 -0.63 -36.94 -39.77
C LYS A 794 -1.19 -37.83 -38.65
N SER A 795 -0.34 -38.45 -37.83
CA SER A 795 -0.83 -39.20 -36.67
C SER A 795 -1.22 -38.24 -35.53
N LYS A 796 -2.50 -37.91 -35.49
CA LYS A 796 -3.23 -37.18 -34.44
C LYS A 796 -2.85 -37.72 -33.05
N PHE A 797 -2.41 -36.85 -32.15
CA PHE A 797 -2.07 -37.24 -30.77
C PHE A 797 -3.34 -37.23 -29.90
N SER A 798 -4.24 -38.20 -30.09
CA SER A 798 -5.36 -38.41 -29.15
C SER A 798 -4.94 -39.14 -27.87
N SER A 799 -3.68 -39.59 -27.79
CA SER A 799 -3.11 -40.37 -26.68
C SER A 799 -1.68 -39.99 -26.35
N CYS A 800 -1.27 -40.20 -25.10
CA CYS A 800 0.09 -39.95 -24.61
C CYS A 800 1.14 -40.78 -25.39
N PRO A 801 2.24 -40.18 -25.88
CA PRO A 801 3.30 -40.92 -26.57
C PRO A 801 4.00 -41.96 -25.69
N GLY A 802 4.08 -41.72 -24.37
CA GLY A 802 4.81 -42.58 -23.44
C GLY A 802 4.04 -43.81 -22.97
N CYS A 803 2.73 -43.68 -22.72
CA CYS A 803 1.90 -44.76 -22.17
C CYS A 803 0.65 -45.11 -22.98
N ARG A 804 0.43 -44.43 -24.12
CA ARG A 804 -0.71 -44.61 -25.05
C ARG A 804 -2.10 -44.41 -24.44
N LYS A 805 -2.22 -43.96 -23.19
CA LYS A 805 -3.51 -43.57 -22.60
C LYS A 805 -4.06 -42.29 -23.23
N PRO A 806 -5.39 -42.13 -23.35
CA PRO A 806 -6.01 -41.00 -24.03
C PRO A 806 -5.70 -39.66 -23.34
N LEU A 807 -5.53 -38.59 -24.11
CA LEU A 807 -5.38 -37.23 -23.59
C LEU A 807 -6.74 -36.65 -23.13
N PRO A 808 -6.75 -35.63 -22.26
CA PRO A 808 -7.97 -34.94 -21.83
C PRO A 808 -8.84 -34.51 -23.01
N ARG A 809 -10.16 -34.52 -22.79
CA ARG A 809 -11.19 -34.14 -23.77
C ARG A 809 -11.77 -32.79 -23.41
N CYS A 810 -12.21 -32.04 -24.40
CA CYS A 810 -13.02 -30.85 -24.19
C CYS A 810 -14.36 -31.24 -23.55
N ALA A 811 -14.76 -30.55 -22.49
CA ALA A 811 -16.01 -30.82 -21.77
C ALA A 811 -17.27 -30.68 -22.66
N LEU A 812 -17.22 -29.84 -23.71
CA LEU A 812 -18.35 -29.61 -24.61
C LEU A 812 -18.31 -30.49 -25.86
N CYS A 813 -17.24 -30.42 -26.66
CA CYS A 813 -17.17 -31.17 -27.91
C CYS A 813 -16.57 -32.58 -27.78
N LEU A 814 -16.05 -32.95 -26.61
CA LEU A 814 -15.48 -34.26 -26.30
C LEU A 814 -14.26 -34.67 -27.14
N ILE A 815 -13.67 -33.73 -27.89
CA ILE A 815 -12.46 -33.93 -28.70
C ILE A 815 -11.21 -33.88 -27.81
N ASN A 816 -10.24 -34.78 -28.04
CA ASN A 816 -8.99 -34.84 -27.29
C ASN A 816 -8.02 -33.70 -27.66
N MET A 817 -7.24 -33.23 -26.67
CA MET A 817 -6.24 -32.13 -26.67
C MET A 817 -5.09 -32.20 -27.73
N GLY A 818 -5.08 -33.20 -28.63
CA GLY A 818 -4.13 -33.28 -29.75
C GLY A 818 -4.79 -33.59 -31.11
N THR A 819 -6.11 -33.42 -31.18
CA THR A 819 -6.85 -33.40 -32.43
C THR A 819 -6.87 -31.96 -32.91
N ALA A 820 -6.43 -31.70 -34.15
CA ALA A 820 -6.54 -30.36 -34.73
C ALA A 820 -8.03 -29.98 -34.83
N ALA A 821 -8.54 -29.26 -33.84
CA ALA A 821 -9.77 -28.50 -33.99
C ALA A 821 -9.58 -27.58 -35.23
N GLY A 822 -10.55 -27.57 -36.15
CA GLY A 822 -10.56 -26.61 -37.27
C GLY A 822 -10.13 -27.08 -38.68
N THR A 823 -9.74 -28.33 -38.94
CA THR A 823 -9.39 -28.74 -40.34
C THR A 823 -10.55 -29.27 -41.21
N ALA A 824 -11.80 -29.15 -40.74
CA ALA A 824 -12.95 -29.38 -41.60
C ALA A 824 -13.60 -28.03 -41.95
N ARG A 825 -13.40 -27.59 -43.20
CA ARG A 825 -13.97 -26.41 -43.87
C ARG A 825 -13.13 -25.12 -43.77
N HIS A 826 -12.09 -25.04 -44.59
CA HIS A 826 -11.97 -24.01 -45.64
C HIS A 826 -10.81 -24.43 -46.55
N LYS A 827 -11.09 -24.58 -47.85
CA LYS A 827 -10.06 -24.74 -48.89
C LYS A 827 -9.11 -23.54 -48.79
N ALA A 828 -7.90 -23.74 -48.28
CA ALA A 828 -6.84 -22.77 -48.44
C ALA A 828 -6.48 -22.72 -49.94
N VAL A 829 -6.96 -21.67 -50.60
CA VAL A 829 -6.42 -21.21 -51.88
C VAL A 829 -4.93 -20.93 -51.65
N LYS A 830 -4.10 -21.38 -52.59
CA LYS A 830 -2.66 -21.12 -52.61
C LYS A 830 -2.45 -19.62 -52.81
N ASP A 831 -1.90 -18.94 -51.81
CA ASP A 831 -1.16 -17.70 -52.06
C ASP A 831 0.34 -17.97 -52.00
N LYS A 832 1.01 -17.55 -53.08
CA LYS A 832 2.45 -17.49 -53.24
C LYS A 832 2.92 -16.21 -52.55
N ASP A 833 3.19 -16.27 -51.25
CA ASP A 833 4.24 -15.44 -50.66
C ASP A 833 4.69 -15.98 -49.31
N GLY A 834 5.99 -15.80 -49.00
CA GLY A 834 6.76 -16.51 -47.97
C GLY A 834 6.06 -16.72 -46.62
N SER A 835 5.58 -17.94 -46.36
CA SER A 835 4.77 -18.24 -45.19
C SER A 835 5.58 -18.27 -43.89
N GLN A 836 5.27 -17.34 -42.98
CA GLN A 836 5.36 -17.58 -41.54
C GLN A 836 4.59 -18.87 -41.20
N SER A 837 5.15 -19.71 -40.33
CA SER A 837 4.49 -20.93 -39.87
C SER A 837 3.11 -20.59 -39.30
N LYS A 838 2.04 -21.12 -39.89
CA LYS A 838 0.67 -20.96 -39.40
C LYS A 838 0.58 -21.48 -37.96
N LEU A 839 0.62 -20.56 -36.99
CA LEU A 839 0.25 -20.84 -35.60
C LEU A 839 -1.23 -21.22 -35.56
N THR A 840 -1.59 -22.16 -34.69
CA THR A 840 -3.00 -22.50 -34.42
C THR A 840 -3.70 -21.29 -33.80
N GLN A 841 -4.90 -20.93 -34.28
CA GLN A 841 -5.67 -19.82 -33.75
C GLN A 841 -6.01 -20.06 -32.27
N LEU A 842 -6.06 -19.01 -31.45
CA LEU A 842 -6.34 -19.10 -30.01
C LEU A 842 -7.64 -19.85 -29.71
N SER A 843 -8.65 -19.72 -30.58
CA SER A 843 -9.94 -20.44 -30.51
C SER A 843 -9.78 -21.95 -30.38
N ASP A 844 -8.76 -22.52 -31.03
CA ASP A 844 -8.47 -23.95 -31.05
C ASP A 844 -7.59 -24.40 -29.88
N TRP A 845 -7.10 -23.47 -29.05
CA TRP A 845 -6.23 -23.80 -27.91
C TRP A 845 -7.03 -24.45 -26.80
N PHE A 846 -6.41 -25.39 -26.09
CA PHE A 846 -7.04 -26.04 -24.95
C PHE A 846 -6.81 -25.22 -23.68
N THR A 847 -7.88 -24.85 -22.99
CA THR A 847 -7.89 -24.09 -21.73
C THR A 847 -8.53 -24.92 -20.62
N TRP A 848 -8.07 -24.80 -19.38
CA TRP A 848 -8.63 -25.55 -18.24
C TRP A 848 -8.59 -24.74 -16.95
N CYS A 849 -9.55 -25.02 -16.07
CA CYS A 849 -9.60 -24.44 -14.74
C CYS A 849 -8.56 -25.11 -13.84
N GLN A 850 -7.77 -24.34 -13.08
CA GLN A 850 -6.76 -24.91 -12.19
C GLN A 850 -7.37 -25.61 -10.96
N THR A 851 -8.57 -25.21 -10.54
CA THR A 851 -9.27 -25.76 -9.37
C THR A 851 -9.92 -27.11 -9.68
N CYS A 852 -10.78 -27.18 -10.71
CA CYS A 852 -11.49 -28.41 -11.04
C CYS A 852 -10.78 -29.27 -12.11
N ARG A 853 -9.74 -28.74 -12.76
CA ARG A 853 -8.99 -29.38 -13.86
C ARG A 853 -9.82 -29.76 -15.09
N HIS A 854 -11.08 -29.36 -15.14
CA HIS A 854 -11.92 -29.46 -16.34
C HIS A 854 -11.62 -28.31 -17.30
N GLY A 855 -11.84 -28.56 -18.58
CA GLY A 855 -11.47 -27.61 -19.63
C GLY A 855 -11.97 -28.02 -21.00
N GLY A 856 -11.58 -27.24 -22.00
CA GLY A 856 -11.99 -27.41 -23.38
C GLY A 856 -11.26 -26.47 -24.32
N HIS A 857 -11.69 -26.41 -25.58
CA HIS A 857 -11.16 -25.40 -26.48
C HIS A 857 -11.57 -24.00 -26.00
N ALA A 858 -10.70 -23.02 -26.17
CA ALA A 858 -10.89 -21.66 -25.66
C ALA A 858 -12.21 -21.06 -26.15
N ASP A 859 -12.56 -21.27 -27.43
CA ASP A 859 -13.82 -20.77 -28.01
C ASP A 859 -15.07 -21.41 -27.36
N HIS A 860 -15.05 -22.74 -27.21
CA HIS A 860 -16.11 -23.48 -26.52
C HIS A 860 -16.27 -23.05 -25.06
N MET A 861 -15.17 -22.84 -24.33
CA MET A 861 -15.24 -22.39 -22.94
C MET A 861 -15.74 -20.95 -22.85
N THR A 862 -15.28 -20.06 -23.73
CA THR A 862 -15.71 -18.65 -23.77
C THR A 862 -17.20 -18.54 -24.08
N SER A 863 -17.69 -19.28 -25.08
CA SER A 863 -19.11 -19.35 -25.43
C SER A 863 -19.96 -19.89 -24.27
N TRP A 864 -19.54 -20.98 -23.61
CA TRP A 864 -20.28 -21.52 -22.47
C TRP A 864 -20.41 -20.52 -21.31
N PHE A 865 -19.29 -19.90 -20.93
CA PHE A 865 -19.28 -18.96 -19.80
C PHE A 865 -19.94 -17.60 -20.11
N SER A 866 -20.23 -17.30 -21.38
CA SER A 866 -21.05 -16.13 -21.73
C SER A 866 -22.51 -16.26 -21.26
N GLU A 867 -23.01 -17.49 -21.12
CA GLU A 867 -24.38 -17.78 -20.73
C GLU A 867 -24.49 -18.49 -19.36
N HIS A 868 -23.40 -19.12 -18.88
CA HIS A 868 -23.43 -19.97 -17.68
C HIS A 868 -22.32 -19.60 -16.69
N SER A 869 -22.62 -19.58 -15.39
CA SER A 869 -21.64 -19.27 -14.34
C SER A 869 -20.87 -20.48 -13.78
N GLU A 870 -21.27 -21.70 -14.16
CA GLU A 870 -20.77 -22.96 -13.61
C GLU A 870 -20.05 -23.81 -14.65
N CYS A 871 -19.22 -24.73 -14.19
CA CYS A 871 -18.43 -25.64 -15.03
C CYS A 871 -19.33 -26.47 -15.96
N PRO A 872 -18.98 -26.64 -17.25
CA PRO A 872 -19.76 -27.44 -18.20
C PRO A 872 -19.79 -28.95 -17.89
N VAL A 873 -18.99 -29.43 -16.94
CA VAL A 873 -18.98 -30.85 -16.56
C VAL A 873 -20.07 -31.13 -15.54
N SER A 874 -20.98 -32.03 -15.89
CA SER A 874 -22.10 -32.43 -15.03
C SER A 874 -21.63 -32.87 -13.65
N GLY A 875 -22.23 -32.31 -12.60
CA GLY A 875 -21.89 -32.58 -11.20
C GLY A 875 -20.72 -31.75 -10.65
N CYS A 876 -20.10 -30.88 -11.46
CA CYS A 876 -19.07 -29.95 -11.00
C CYS A 876 -19.65 -28.56 -10.70
N LEU A 877 -19.73 -28.18 -9.43
CA LEU A 877 -20.23 -26.87 -8.96
C LEU A 877 -19.16 -25.76 -9.00
N CYS A 878 -18.09 -25.94 -9.77
CA CYS A 878 -16.98 -24.99 -9.82
C CYS A 878 -17.35 -23.76 -10.64
N LYS A 879 -17.23 -22.56 -10.05
CA LYS A 879 -17.42 -21.27 -10.74
C LYS A 879 -16.13 -20.84 -11.45
N CYS A 880 -15.75 -21.58 -12.49
CA CYS A 880 -14.41 -21.47 -13.09
C CYS A 880 -14.02 -20.05 -13.54
N MET A 881 -14.96 -19.26 -14.06
CA MET A 881 -14.68 -17.89 -14.54
C MET A 881 -14.59 -16.86 -13.40
N MET A 882 -15.31 -17.06 -12.28
CA MET A 882 -15.21 -16.18 -11.11
C MET A 882 -13.92 -16.37 -10.31
N LEU A 883 -13.26 -17.52 -10.49
CA LEU A 883 -11.96 -17.83 -9.90
C LEU A 883 -10.80 -17.21 -10.71
N ASP A 884 -11.07 -16.70 -11.91
CA ASP A 884 -10.10 -16.00 -12.73
C ASP A 884 -10.00 -14.53 -12.30
N ALA A 885 -8.82 -14.11 -11.86
CA ALA A 885 -8.56 -12.77 -11.37
C ALA A 885 -8.86 -11.68 -12.42
N VAL A 886 -8.79 -12.03 -13.71
CA VAL A 886 -9.02 -11.09 -14.82
C VAL A 886 -10.52 -10.86 -15.09
N GLY A 887 -11.38 -11.85 -14.86
CA GLY A 887 -12.83 -11.74 -15.07
C GLY A 887 -13.51 -10.71 -14.17
N SER A 888 -12.91 -10.39 -13.01
CA SER A 888 -13.39 -9.36 -12.09
C SER A 888 -13.16 -7.92 -12.55
N VAL A 889 -12.30 -7.69 -13.55
CA VAL A 889 -11.94 -6.34 -14.01
C VAL A 889 -12.94 -5.81 -15.03
N LEU A 890 -13.47 -6.67 -15.90
CA LEU A 890 -14.45 -6.27 -16.93
C LEU A 890 -15.85 -5.99 -16.37
N SER A 891 -16.18 -6.51 -15.18
CA SER A 891 -17.46 -6.23 -14.52
C SER A 891 -17.47 -4.91 -13.72
N MET A 892 -16.30 -4.30 -13.46
CA MET A 892 -16.22 -3.04 -12.70
C MET A 892 -16.42 -1.80 -13.57
N ASP A 893 -16.20 -1.86 -14.89
CA ASP A 893 -16.43 -0.73 -15.79
C ASP A 893 -17.91 -0.47 -16.11
N ASN A 894 -18.84 -1.33 -15.65
CA ASN A 894 -20.26 -1.27 -15.99
C ASN A 894 -21.22 -1.04 -14.80
N THR A 895 -20.73 -0.54 -13.65
CA THR A 895 -21.62 -0.22 -12.51
C THR A 895 -21.43 1.20 -11.98
N SER A 896 -22.49 1.98 -12.23
CA SER A 896 -22.94 3.22 -11.57
C SER A 896 -22.15 4.51 -11.79
N GLU A 897 -22.51 5.21 -12.86
CA GLU A 897 -23.00 6.59 -12.71
C GLU A 897 -24.13 6.58 -11.65
N CYS A 898 -23.81 6.97 -10.41
CA CYS A 898 -24.83 7.41 -9.45
C CYS A 898 -24.87 8.93 -9.48
N SER A 899 -25.80 9.44 -10.28
CA SER A 899 -26.34 10.78 -10.18
C SER A 899 -27.12 10.97 -8.87
N ALA A 900 -26.90 12.13 -8.23
CA ALA A 900 -27.56 12.73 -7.06
C ALA A 900 -27.09 12.29 -5.67
#